data_AF-A0A847DY13-F1
#
_entry.id   AF-A0A847DY13-F1
#
_cell.length_a   1.000
_cell.length_b   1.000
_cell.length_c   1.000
_cell.angle_alpha   90.00
_cell.angle_beta   90.00
_cell.angle_gamma   90.00
#
_symmetry.space_group_name_H-M   'P 1'
#
loop_
_entity.id
_entity.type
_entity.pdbx_description
1 polymer ?
#
loop_
_entity_poly.entity_id
_entity_poly.type
_entity_poly.pdbx_seq_one_letter_code
_entity_poly.pdbx_strand_id
1 'polypeptide(L)'
;MRSEGSPGQVPILRSFWIGGFEGADHLDPQARPLDMARSNGHLAQLDDDYARAAERGIRTVRESVGWRLSETAPGRYDLRRPLQMARSARRHGVQILWTLMHYGTPADVDLRDDSAIDRFTAFAGAVARAIADEADDPPIYTLVNEINFLSWAVAHTRLIGSRREIGDGSAADVQSSRESGYEIKRRLVRATLAATEAVRRIDPRARFMQVEPLVHVVAPAGREDLVPLAAQVTDYQWQAWDLLSGRAEPELGGAPEMLDLVGINHYHSGQWEVETERRLQWHERDPRRRGLDELIGNAWRRYGRPMIVTETSHVGAGRALWLSDVSSQVERARESGIPVCGLCLYPLVDRPDWNDAGHWHHSGLWDVVPPDQADVGMRRVLNRPYAQMLERWQRRLPEARKRPASRPLLLVLSQFRWDPMLHRVHHLMAELCEDHRIVFVEEPVYGLGEPRWVRRCPVPGVEVLQAHTPCPRPGFGGAQVPLLVDLLHSHPGPAALSQARAWSTTATAAPLLAALGLRPWVHDVADEESAFCACGHADAVATARIAASGRSSHPAAIEPAGEPRLLLAHGSALARSLGGCRTNVLRVDNAVDREHFASRSLQAQGSEALEASRLLAGIEGPRLVYTGTIDERIDLPLLASLADARPDWQIVLIGPTRLPTDRPLPIRRGLHWLGAQAYTLLPYLLAACQVALLPYVRGPRTATANPPQLLEYLAAGKPVVSTPLPDVVELHADLVEIAPEPGSFVRACERALGRADARDPVRQARVDALLSRCSWAAAANRVRAAMRQAAQAAGSLADVLEDRR
;
A
#
# COMPACT_ATOMS: atom_id res chain seq x y z
N MET A 1 -20.53 -2.40 22.20
CA MET A 1 -20.28 -2.00 23.61
C MET A 1 -19.23 -0.92 23.61
N ARG A 2 -19.35 0.10 24.46
CA ARG A 2 -18.39 1.21 24.55
C ARG A 2 -17.11 0.70 25.24
N SER A 3 -15.92 1.01 24.70
CA SER A 3 -14.65 0.64 25.33
C SER A 3 -14.22 1.70 26.34
N GLU A 4 -13.87 1.25 27.55
CA GLU A 4 -13.40 2.13 28.64
C GLU A 4 -11.91 2.41 28.48
N GLY A 5 -11.62 3.56 27.86
CA GLY A 5 -10.32 4.24 27.94
C GLY A 5 -10.19 5.09 29.21
N SER A 6 -9.00 5.65 29.45
CA SER A 6 -8.67 6.45 30.65
C SER A 6 -9.70 7.54 30.97
N PRO A 7 -9.97 7.82 32.27
CA PRO A 7 -11.00 8.75 32.66
C PRO A 7 -10.66 10.21 32.26
N GLY A 8 -11.61 10.88 31.61
CA GLY A 8 -11.78 12.34 31.76
C GLY A 8 -11.55 13.26 30.56
N GLN A 9 -11.05 12.79 29.41
CA GLN A 9 -10.94 13.64 28.20
C GLN A 9 -11.93 13.23 27.10
N VAL A 10 -12.75 14.19 26.66
CA VAL A 10 -13.61 14.07 25.48
C VAL A 10 -12.72 13.92 24.25
N PRO A 11 -12.94 12.93 23.37
CA PRO A 11 -12.13 12.76 22.17
C PRO A 11 -12.28 13.96 21.23
N ILE A 12 -11.17 14.41 20.65
CA ILE A 12 -11.11 15.57 19.75
C ILE A 12 -11.95 15.36 18.48
N LEU A 13 -12.02 14.12 18.01
CA LEU A 13 -12.69 13.71 16.77
C LEU A 13 -13.75 12.63 17.06
N ARG A 14 -14.90 12.69 16.38
CA ARG A 14 -15.94 11.64 16.44
C ARG A 14 -15.45 10.29 15.90
N SER A 15 -14.50 10.29 14.96
CA SER A 15 -13.73 9.09 14.60
C SER A 15 -12.27 9.42 14.29
N PHE A 16 -11.38 8.48 14.59
CA PHE A 16 -9.96 8.57 14.23
C PHE A 16 -9.74 8.49 12.73
N TRP A 17 -10.51 7.66 12.03
CA TRP A 17 -10.51 7.62 10.58
C TRP A 17 -11.31 8.82 10.06
N ILE A 18 -10.68 9.62 9.20
CA ILE A 18 -11.27 10.81 8.62
C ILE A 18 -11.48 10.57 7.11
N GLY A 19 -12.60 11.02 6.56
CA GLY A 19 -12.81 11.08 5.12
C GLY A 19 -12.62 12.49 4.59
N GLY A 20 -11.65 12.73 3.73
CA GLY A 20 -11.43 14.05 3.12
C GLY A 20 -12.15 14.21 1.79
N PHE A 21 -12.79 15.34 1.53
CA PHE A 21 -13.32 15.67 0.22
C PHE A 21 -12.44 16.70 -0.47
N GLU A 22 -12.24 16.57 -1.78
CA GLU A 22 -11.36 17.50 -2.51
C GLU A 22 -11.94 18.91 -2.49
N GLY A 23 -11.18 19.80 -1.84
CA GLY A 23 -11.63 21.12 -1.47
C GLY A 23 -11.11 22.25 -2.33
N ALA A 24 -10.11 21.98 -3.19
CA ALA A 24 -9.43 22.99 -3.99
C ALA A 24 -10.39 23.81 -4.86
N ASP A 25 -10.27 25.14 -4.77
CA ASP A 25 -11.14 26.09 -5.49
C ASP A 25 -10.38 27.21 -6.21
N HIS A 26 -9.08 27.06 -6.44
CA HIS A 26 -8.25 28.03 -7.18
C HIS A 26 -8.65 28.19 -8.66
N LEU A 27 -8.00 29.14 -9.33
CA LEU A 27 -7.94 29.18 -10.79
C LEU A 27 -6.77 28.31 -11.23
N ASP A 28 -6.97 27.51 -12.27
CA ASP A 28 -5.90 26.69 -12.86
C ASP A 28 -4.89 27.54 -13.68
N PRO A 29 -3.85 26.94 -14.29
CA PRO A 29 -2.85 27.65 -15.09
C PRO A 29 -3.41 28.30 -16.38
N GLN A 30 -4.68 28.05 -16.74
CA GLN A 30 -5.42 28.70 -17.83
C GLN A 30 -6.48 29.69 -17.30
N ALA A 31 -6.38 30.07 -16.02
CA ALA A 31 -7.31 30.93 -15.28
C ALA A 31 -8.77 30.41 -15.20
N ARG A 32 -9.00 29.11 -15.45
CA ARG A 32 -10.32 28.46 -15.34
C ARG A 32 -10.61 28.17 -13.85
N PRO A 33 -11.80 28.52 -13.31
CA PRO A 33 -12.11 28.32 -11.90
C PRO A 33 -12.47 26.87 -11.57
N LEU A 34 -11.84 26.31 -10.53
CA LEU A 34 -12.11 24.94 -10.04
C LEU A 34 -13.21 24.92 -8.97
N ASP A 35 -14.05 23.88 -8.97
CA ASP A 35 -14.95 23.56 -7.85
C ASP A 35 -14.96 22.03 -7.70
N MET A 36 -13.94 21.49 -7.03
CA MET A 36 -13.65 20.05 -7.09
C MET A 36 -14.74 19.18 -6.44
N ALA A 37 -15.37 19.66 -5.37
CA ALA A 37 -16.54 19.02 -4.77
C ALA A 37 -17.77 19.00 -5.69
N ARG A 38 -17.84 19.90 -6.68
CA ARG A 38 -18.85 19.86 -7.75
C ARG A 38 -18.41 18.97 -8.91
N SER A 39 -17.13 19.01 -9.31
CA SER A 39 -16.62 18.29 -10.47
C SER A 39 -16.62 16.76 -10.29
N ASN A 40 -16.50 16.26 -9.05
CA ASN A 40 -16.73 14.85 -8.72
C ASN A 40 -18.16 14.53 -8.26
N GLY A 41 -19.07 15.51 -8.33
CA GLY A 41 -20.48 15.35 -8.01
C GLY A 41 -20.78 15.18 -6.52
N HIS A 42 -19.81 15.39 -5.62
CA HIS A 42 -20.00 15.28 -4.18
C HIS A 42 -21.11 16.21 -3.65
N LEU A 43 -21.13 17.49 -4.06
CA LEU A 43 -22.19 18.44 -3.66
C LEU A 43 -23.61 17.97 -4.04
N ALA A 44 -23.75 17.18 -5.10
CA ALA A 44 -25.03 16.65 -5.57
C ALA A 44 -25.45 15.35 -4.84
N GLN A 45 -24.52 14.68 -4.17
CA GLN A 45 -24.70 13.42 -3.45
C GLN A 45 -24.25 13.54 -1.97
N LEU A 46 -24.34 14.74 -1.41
CA LEU A 46 -23.75 15.08 -0.12
C LEU A 46 -24.28 14.21 1.04
N ASP A 47 -25.59 13.98 1.07
CA ASP A 47 -26.22 13.07 2.04
C ASP A 47 -25.77 11.62 1.84
N ASP A 48 -25.75 11.14 0.60
CA ASP A 48 -25.35 9.76 0.28
C ASP A 48 -23.88 9.50 0.60
N ASP A 49 -22.97 10.44 0.29
CA ASP A 49 -21.54 10.29 0.55
C ASP A 49 -21.23 10.35 2.05
N TYR A 50 -21.98 11.14 2.84
CA TYR A 50 -21.88 11.13 4.30
C TYR A 50 -22.50 9.87 4.91
N ALA A 51 -23.61 9.36 4.36
CA ALA A 51 -24.18 8.07 4.74
C ALA A 51 -23.18 6.93 4.47
N ARG A 52 -22.56 6.89 3.28
CA ARG A 52 -21.52 5.92 2.89
C ARG A 52 -20.30 5.98 3.83
N ALA A 53 -19.84 7.17 4.21
CA ALA A 53 -18.80 7.36 5.22
C ALA A 53 -19.24 6.78 6.58
N ALA A 54 -20.47 7.08 6.99
CA ALA A 54 -21.04 6.62 8.25
C ALA A 54 -21.24 5.09 8.31
N GLU A 55 -21.68 4.45 7.23
CA GLU A 55 -21.76 2.98 7.11
C GLU A 55 -20.39 2.32 7.27
N ARG A 56 -19.32 3.02 6.86
CA ARG A 56 -17.92 2.58 6.97
C ARG A 56 -17.22 3.03 8.24
N GLY A 57 -17.96 3.45 9.27
CA GLY A 57 -17.39 3.82 10.57
C GLY A 57 -16.63 5.15 10.59
N ILE A 58 -16.64 5.92 9.49
CA ILE A 58 -16.09 7.27 9.42
C ILE A 58 -17.17 8.23 9.92
N ARG A 59 -16.91 8.91 11.04
CA ARG A 59 -17.77 9.96 11.66
C ARG A 59 -17.12 11.32 11.70
N THR A 60 -15.92 11.48 11.15
CA THR A 60 -15.26 12.77 10.97
C THR A 60 -14.89 12.90 9.49
N VAL A 61 -15.17 14.05 8.88
CA VAL A 61 -14.80 14.36 7.49
C VAL A 61 -14.07 15.70 7.42
N ARG A 62 -13.25 15.91 6.38
CA ARG A 62 -12.62 17.21 6.10
C ARG A 62 -13.22 17.81 4.84
N GLU A 63 -13.68 19.05 4.94
CA GLU A 63 -14.42 19.77 3.90
C GLU A 63 -13.80 21.12 3.59
N SER A 64 -14.12 21.67 2.42
CA SER A 64 -13.79 23.05 2.04
C SER A 64 -15.03 23.90 1.86
N VAL A 65 -15.05 25.00 2.61
CA VAL A 65 -16.01 26.11 2.44
C VAL A 65 -15.75 26.81 1.10
N GLY A 66 -14.47 27.05 0.78
CA GLY A 66 -14.02 27.75 -0.42
C GLY A 66 -14.29 29.26 -0.35
N TRP A 67 -13.26 30.07 -0.10
CA TRP A 67 -13.41 31.52 0.02
C TRP A 67 -13.86 32.14 -1.32
N ARG A 68 -13.22 31.77 -2.44
CA ARG A 68 -13.66 32.23 -3.77
C ARG A 68 -15.08 31.79 -4.11
N LEU A 69 -15.46 30.57 -3.72
CA LEU A 69 -16.79 30.02 -3.99
C LEU A 69 -17.88 30.65 -3.12
N SER A 70 -17.53 31.15 -1.94
CA SER A 70 -18.47 31.75 -0.99
C SER A 70 -18.61 33.26 -1.15
N GLU A 71 -17.57 33.98 -1.58
CA GLU A 71 -17.64 35.43 -1.74
C GLU A 71 -18.08 35.84 -3.16
N THR A 72 -19.38 36.12 -3.30
CA THR A 72 -20.05 36.37 -4.59
C THR A 72 -19.80 37.77 -5.17
N ALA A 73 -19.53 38.74 -4.29
CA ALA A 73 -19.14 40.10 -4.60
C ALA A 73 -18.44 40.66 -3.34
N PRO A 74 -17.70 41.78 -3.44
CA PRO A 74 -16.89 42.28 -2.32
C PRO A 74 -17.64 42.39 -0.99
N GLY A 75 -17.28 41.54 -0.03
CA GLY A 75 -17.88 41.46 1.31
C GLY A 75 -19.29 40.85 1.37
N ARG A 76 -19.76 40.21 0.30
CA ARG A 76 -21.09 39.58 0.19
C ARG A 76 -20.95 38.06 0.06
N TYR A 77 -21.26 37.37 1.15
CA TYR A 77 -21.05 35.93 1.29
C TYR A 77 -22.32 35.11 1.04
N ASP A 78 -22.23 34.10 0.17
CA ASP A 78 -23.21 33.02 0.04
C ASP A 78 -22.73 31.81 0.85
N LEU A 79 -23.31 31.65 2.04
CA LEU A 79 -22.96 30.57 2.96
C LEU A 79 -23.92 29.37 2.85
N ARG A 80 -24.70 29.25 1.78
CA ARG A 80 -25.62 28.10 1.58
C ARG A 80 -24.88 26.76 1.51
N ARG A 81 -23.70 26.71 0.87
CA ARG A 81 -22.85 25.51 0.77
C ARG A 81 -22.42 24.96 2.15
N PRO A 82 -21.69 25.72 3.00
CA PRO A 82 -21.30 25.21 4.32
C PRO A 82 -22.50 24.90 5.23
N LEU A 83 -23.59 25.66 5.14
CA LEU A 83 -24.82 25.34 5.89
C LEU A 83 -25.47 24.01 5.43
N GLN A 84 -25.47 23.72 4.12
CA GLN A 84 -25.96 22.45 3.59
C GLN A 84 -25.07 21.28 4.06
N MET A 85 -23.75 21.44 4.05
CA MET A 85 -22.78 20.49 4.60
C MET A 85 -23.01 20.23 6.09
N ALA A 86 -23.07 21.27 6.92
CA ALA A 86 -23.29 21.14 8.37
C ALA A 86 -24.60 20.39 8.69
N ARG A 87 -25.68 20.73 7.99
CA ARG A 87 -27.00 20.07 8.15
C ARG A 87 -27.00 18.62 7.70
N SER A 88 -26.30 18.29 6.61
CA SER A 88 -26.10 16.91 6.15
C SER A 88 -25.28 16.12 7.18
N ALA A 89 -24.15 16.67 7.62
CA ALA A 89 -23.29 16.02 8.60
C ALA A 89 -24.04 15.71 9.90
N ARG A 90 -24.84 16.65 10.41
CA ARG A 90 -25.72 16.40 11.57
C ARG A 90 -26.68 15.22 11.34
N ARG A 91 -27.37 15.16 10.18
CA ARG A 91 -28.29 14.05 9.86
C ARG A 91 -27.62 12.68 9.93
N HIS A 92 -26.37 12.58 9.50
CA HIS A 92 -25.60 11.33 9.45
C HIS A 92 -24.68 11.12 10.67
N GLY A 93 -24.75 12.00 11.67
CA GLY A 93 -23.91 11.94 12.88
C GLY A 93 -22.43 12.24 12.65
N VAL A 94 -22.08 12.87 11.52
CA VAL A 94 -20.72 13.23 11.11
C VAL A 94 -20.31 14.58 11.69
N GLN A 95 -19.03 14.72 12.05
CA GLN A 95 -18.33 15.96 12.40
C GLN A 95 -17.54 16.45 11.18
N ILE A 96 -17.57 17.75 10.91
CA ILE A 96 -16.78 18.36 9.83
C ILE A 96 -15.55 19.08 10.41
N LEU A 97 -14.39 18.87 9.79
CA LEU A 97 -13.18 19.67 9.90
C LEU A 97 -13.18 20.68 8.75
N TRP A 98 -13.30 21.97 9.05
CA TRP A 98 -13.60 23.01 8.08
C TRP A 98 -12.33 23.68 7.53
N THR A 99 -12.07 23.55 6.24
CA THR A 99 -11.06 24.33 5.52
C THR A 99 -11.72 25.58 4.92
N LEU A 100 -11.25 26.78 5.27
CA LEU A 100 -11.87 28.04 4.81
C LEU A 100 -11.33 28.52 3.47
N MET A 101 -10.01 28.56 3.30
CA MET A 101 -9.34 28.78 2.02
C MET A 101 -8.55 27.54 1.60
N HIS A 102 -8.97 26.90 0.51
CA HIS A 102 -8.25 25.81 -0.14
C HIS A 102 -7.68 26.31 -1.50
N TYR A 103 -6.73 27.23 -1.38
CA TYR A 103 -6.01 27.94 -2.45
C TYR A 103 -6.80 29.02 -3.22
N GLY A 104 -8.13 28.98 -3.30
CA GLY A 104 -8.91 29.96 -4.05
C GLY A 104 -9.19 31.28 -3.34
N THR A 105 -8.90 32.40 -4.00
CA THR A 105 -9.24 33.77 -3.57
C THR A 105 -10.34 34.40 -4.45
N PRO A 106 -11.12 35.37 -3.93
CA PRO A 106 -12.02 36.20 -4.74
C PRO A 106 -11.28 36.87 -5.91
N ALA A 107 -12.00 37.16 -6.99
CA ALA A 107 -11.39 37.61 -8.26
C ALA A 107 -10.67 38.97 -8.19
N ASP A 108 -11.00 39.79 -7.18
CA ASP A 108 -10.42 41.10 -6.85
C ASP A 108 -9.30 41.04 -5.80
N VAL A 109 -8.96 39.85 -5.29
CA VAL A 109 -7.98 39.65 -4.20
C VAL A 109 -6.69 39.01 -4.73
N ASP A 110 -5.59 39.76 -4.65
CA ASP A 110 -4.22 39.25 -4.80
C ASP A 110 -3.61 38.97 -3.41
N LEU A 111 -2.95 37.82 -3.24
CA LEU A 111 -2.26 37.46 -1.99
C LEU A 111 -0.96 38.27 -1.76
N ARG A 112 -0.58 39.09 -2.75
CA ARG A 112 0.48 40.10 -2.65
C ARG A 112 0.03 41.40 -1.97
N ASP A 113 -1.28 41.64 -1.85
CA ASP A 113 -1.81 42.87 -1.28
C ASP A 113 -2.24 42.67 0.18
N ASP A 114 -1.81 43.56 1.08
CA ASP A 114 -2.16 43.50 2.52
C ASP A 114 -3.68 43.58 2.78
N SER A 115 -4.46 44.10 1.82
CA SER A 115 -5.93 44.15 1.86
C SER A 115 -6.60 42.77 1.97
N ALA A 116 -5.90 41.70 1.55
CA ALA A 116 -6.36 40.33 1.70
C ALA A 116 -6.54 39.92 3.17
N ILE A 117 -5.77 40.50 4.11
CA ILE A 117 -5.78 40.18 5.55
C ILE A 117 -7.14 40.52 6.17
N ASP A 118 -7.57 41.78 6.05
CA ASP A 118 -8.85 42.23 6.61
C ASP A 118 -10.03 41.56 5.93
N ARG A 119 -9.93 41.33 4.61
CA ARG A 119 -11.00 40.69 3.84
C ARG A 119 -11.19 39.22 4.20
N PHE A 120 -10.10 38.47 4.32
CA PHE A 120 -10.15 37.09 4.78
C PHE A 120 -10.65 37.00 6.24
N THR A 121 -10.23 37.93 7.09
CA THR A 121 -10.71 38.03 8.49
C THR A 121 -12.22 38.25 8.57
N ALA A 122 -12.77 39.13 7.72
CA ALA A 122 -14.20 39.37 7.62
C ALA A 122 -14.97 38.14 7.12
N PHE A 123 -14.43 37.42 6.13
CA PHE A 123 -14.99 36.16 5.62
C PHE A 123 -15.00 35.07 6.68
N ALA A 124 -13.85 34.81 7.34
CA ALA A 124 -13.74 33.81 8.39
C ALA A 124 -14.71 34.08 9.55
N GLY A 125 -14.89 35.33 9.94
CA GLY A 125 -15.90 35.72 10.93
C GLY A 125 -17.36 35.50 10.47
N ALA A 126 -17.65 35.70 9.18
CA ALA A 126 -18.97 35.41 8.62
C ALA A 126 -19.27 33.89 8.62
N VAL A 127 -18.29 33.08 8.22
CA VAL A 127 -18.34 31.61 8.25
C VAL A 127 -18.53 31.10 9.69
N ALA A 128 -17.73 31.61 10.64
CA ALA A 128 -17.83 31.21 12.05
C ALA A 128 -19.21 31.49 12.64
N ARG A 129 -19.81 32.66 12.36
CA ARG A 129 -21.19 32.97 12.80
C ARG A 129 -22.21 32.00 12.21
N ALA A 130 -22.08 31.61 10.95
CA ALA A 130 -23.01 30.69 10.30
C ALA A 130 -22.87 29.23 10.79
N ILE A 131 -21.67 28.82 11.21
CA ILE A 131 -21.38 27.45 11.65
C ILE A 131 -21.58 27.26 13.16
N ALA A 132 -21.41 28.29 13.99
CA ALA A 132 -21.49 28.20 15.45
C ALA A 132 -22.82 27.59 15.94
N ASP A 133 -23.94 28.05 15.38
CA ASP A 133 -25.29 27.55 15.67
C ASP A 133 -25.58 26.17 15.05
N GLU A 134 -24.77 25.74 14.08
CA GLU A 134 -24.94 24.46 13.40
C GLU A 134 -24.03 23.33 13.96
N ALA A 135 -23.10 23.62 14.86
CA ALA A 135 -22.12 22.66 15.35
C ALA A 135 -22.39 22.19 16.79
N ASP A 136 -22.78 20.91 16.95
CA ASP A 136 -22.97 20.28 18.27
C ASP A 136 -21.62 20.22 19.04
N ASP A 137 -20.55 19.86 18.33
CA ASP A 137 -19.17 19.82 18.84
C ASP A 137 -18.45 21.15 18.63
N PRO A 138 -17.37 21.45 19.39
CA PRO A 138 -16.43 22.52 19.07
C PRO A 138 -15.98 22.49 17.59
N PRO A 139 -16.25 23.53 16.79
CA PRO A 139 -15.82 23.57 15.39
C PRO A 139 -14.29 23.53 15.28
N ILE A 140 -13.76 22.70 14.38
CA ILE A 140 -12.32 22.64 14.08
C ILE A 140 -12.09 23.28 12.72
N TYR A 141 -11.28 24.35 12.69
CA TYR A 141 -10.99 25.13 11.50
C TYR A 141 -9.52 25.00 11.06
N THR A 142 -9.31 24.76 9.77
CA THR A 142 -8.10 25.09 9.03
C THR A 142 -8.40 26.36 8.25
N LEU A 143 -7.82 27.49 8.66
CA LEU A 143 -8.14 28.77 8.03
C LEU A 143 -7.59 28.81 6.60
N VAL A 144 -6.30 28.54 6.45
CA VAL A 144 -5.62 28.39 5.15
C VAL A 144 -5.00 27.00 5.08
N ASN A 145 -5.23 26.28 3.98
CA ASN A 145 -4.54 25.02 3.74
C ASN A 145 -3.12 25.27 3.20
N GLU A 146 -2.12 24.59 3.77
CA GLU A 146 -0.72 24.56 3.32
C GLU A 146 -0.16 25.93 2.92
N ILE A 147 0.02 26.81 3.90
CA ILE A 147 0.56 28.16 3.67
C ILE A 147 1.95 28.07 2.99
N ASN A 148 2.80 27.10 3.34
CA ASN A 148 4.08 26.92 2.66
C ASN A 148 3.91 26.58 1.17
N PHE A 149 3.03 25.63 0.84
CA PHE A 149 2.76 25.22 -0.54
C PHE A 149 2.15 26.37 -1.34
N LEU A 150 1.08 26.99 -0.83
CA LEU A 150 0.38 28.07 -1.54
C LEU A 150 1.32 29.25 -1.84
N SER A 151 2.15 29.64 -0.87
CA SER A 151 3.11 30.73 -1.04
C SER A 151 4.19 30.41 -2.08
N TRP A 152 4.67 29.16 -2.12
CA TRP A 152 5.58 28.70 -3.17
C TRP A 152 4.89 28.66 -4.53
N ALA A 153 3.69 28.08 -4.61
CA ALA A 153 2.96 27.87 -5.85
C ALA A 153 2.61 29.20 -6.54
N VAL A 154 2.16 30.20 -5.78
CA VAL A 154 1.81 31.55 -6.29
C VAL A 154 3.02 32.38 -6.72
N ALA A 155 4.20 32.17 -6.11
CA ALA A 155 5.41 32.95 -6.40
C ALA A 155 6.38 32.30 -7.40
N HIS A 156 6.39 30.97 -7.51
CA HIS A 156 7.41 30.22 -8.27
C HIS A 156 6.85 29.27 -9.33
N THR A 157 5.53 29.10 -9.42
CA THR A 157 4.89 28.17 -10.37
C THR A 157 3.75 28.84 -11.13
N ARG A 158 3.10 28.09 -12.03
CA ARG A 158 1.82 28.45 -12.63
C ARG A 158 0.65 27.58 -12.14
N LEU A 159 0.86 26.73 -11.13
CA LEU A 159 -0.15 25.79 -10.63
C LEU A 159 -1.41 26.50 -10.12
N ILE A 160 -1.22 27.65 -9.46
CA ILE A 160 -2.28 28.54 -9.00
C ILE A 160 -2.30 29.75 -9.94
N GLY A 161 -3.29 29.80 -10.85
CA GLY A 161 -3.44 30.89 -11.81
C GLY A 161 -3.81 32.21 -11.15
N SER A 162 -3.27 33.31 -11.68
CA SER A 162 -3.64 34.67 -11.27
C SER A 162 -4.19 35.46 -12.46
N ARG A 163 -5.21 36.30 -12.22
CA ARG A 163 -5.83 37.11 -13.29
C ARG A 163 -4.94 38.27 -13.77
N ARG A 164 -3.87 38.60 -13.04
CA ARG A 164 -2.92 39.68 -13.36
C ARG A 164 -2.02 39.35 -14.56
N GLU A 165 -1.84 38.07 -14.92
CA GLU A 165 -1.00 37.67 -16.06
C GLU A 165 -1.62 37.96 -17.44
N ILE A 166 -2.88 38.40 -17.52
CA ILE A 166 -3.55 38.75 -18.78
C ILE A 166 -3.39 40.27 -19.09
N GLY A 167 -2.18 40.77 -18.85
CA GLY A 167 -1.66 42.04 -19.37
C GLY A 167 -0.96 41.85 -20.72
N ASP A 168 -0.54 42.94 -21.36
CA ASP A 168 -0.15 43.02 -22.79
C ASP A 168 1.22 42.43 -23.18
N GLY A 169 1.58 41.26 -22.63
CA GLY A 169 2.70 40.44 -23.14
C GLY A 169 4.10 41.05 -22.97
N SER A 170 4.23 42.13 -22.21
CA SER A 170 5.49 42.72 -21.78
C SER A 170 6.25 41.74 -20.87
N ALA A 171 7.43 41.29 -21.32
CA ALA A 171 8.30 40.43 -20.51
C ALA A 171 8.92 41.18 -19.30
N ALA A 172 8.74 42.51 -19.22
CA ALA A 172 9.28 43.34 -18.15
C ALA A 172 8.45 43.25 -16.86
N ASP A 173 7.12 43.12 -16.94
CA ASP A 173 6.26 43.03 -15.75
C ASP A 173 6.42 41.68 -15.02
N VAL A 174 6.74 40.62 -15.79
CA VAL A 174 7.09 39.27 -15.28
C VAL A 174 8.36 39.28 -14.41
N GLN A 175 9.15 40.37 -14.47
CA GLN A 175 10.33 40.54 -13.62
C GLN A 175 10.02 41.12 -12.23
N SER A 176 8.86 41.75 -12.05
CA SER A 176 8.32 42.11 -10.73
C SER A 176 7.49 40.99 -10.11
N SER A 177 6.88 40.12 -10.92
CA SER A 177 5.88 39.14 -10.48
C SER A 177 6.40 37.99 -9.61
N ARG A 178 7.72 37.95 -9.35
CA ARG A 178 8.37 37.12 -8.32
C ARG A 178 8.64 37.92 -7.05
N GLU A 179 7.60 38.52 -6.49
CA GLU A 179 7.61 38.89 -5.07
C GLU A 179 8.08 37.70 -4.22
N SER A 180 8.82 37.98 -3.15
CA SER A 180 9.31 36.93 -2.26
C SER A 180 8.14 36.05 -1.80
N GLY A 181 8.16 34.76 -2.14
CA GLY A 181 7.18 33.80 -1.64
C GLY A 181 7.17 33.74 -0.10
N TYR A 182 8.25 34.19 0.54
CA TYR A 182 8.30 34.37 1.98
C TYR A 182 7.45 35.58 2.47
N GLU A 183 7.32 36.65 1.69
CA GLU A 183 6.42 37.77 2.04
C GLU A 183 4.94 37.38 1.87
N ILE A 184 4.59 36.67 0.80
CA ILE A 184 3.24 36.08 0.65
C ILE A 184 2.91 35.17 1.84
N LYS A 185 3.88 34.37 2.31
CA LYS A 185 3.77 33.55 3.52
C LYS A 185 3.51 34.39 4.76
N ARG A 186 4.25 35.49 4.98
CA ARG A 186 4.02 36.42 6.11
C ARG A 186 2.64 37.04 6.07
N ARG A 187 2.13 37.43 4.89
CA ARG A 187 0.75 37.93 4.70
C ARG A 187 -0.30 36.88 5.02
N LEU A 188 -0.14 35.64 4.54
CA LEU A 188 -1.02 34.52 4.84
C LEU A 188 -1.00 34.14 6.34
N VAL A 189 0.15 34.23 7.00
CA VAL A 189 0.27 34.09 8.46
C VAL A 189 -0.49 35.20 9.18
N ARG A 190 -0.28 36.48 8.82
CA ARG A 190 -1.02 37.62 9.40
C ARG A 190 -2.55 37.47 9.20
N ALA A 191 -2.99 37.06 8.02
CA ALA A 191 -4.39 36.76 7.73
C ALA A 191 -4.93 35.62 8.61
N THR A 192 -4.15 34.56 8.80
CA THR A 192 -4.50 33.41 9.65
C THR A 192 -4.60 33.80 11.13
N LEU A 193 -3.67 34.63 11.64
CA LEU A 193 -3.69 35.14 13.01
C LEU A 193 -4.91 36.04 13.25
N ALA A 194 -5.14 37.02 12.38
CA ALA A 194 -6.28 37.94 12.48
C ALA A 194 -7.64 37.21 12.38
N ALA A 195 -7.76 36.25 11.46
CA ALA A 195 -8.93 35.40 11.32
C ALA A 195 -9.14 34.47 12.53
N THR A 196 -8.07 33.91 13.12
CA THR A 196 -8.15 33.10 14.35
C THR A 196 -8.80 33.88 15.48
N GLU A 197 -8.34 35.11 15.74
CA GLU A 197 -8.91 35.97 16.78
C GLU A 197 -10.31 36.50 16.45
N ALA A 198 -10.64 36.69 15.16
CA ALA A 198 -12.01 36.97 14.76
C ALA A 198 -12.95 35.79 15.03
N VAL A 199 -12.55 34.56 14.71
CA VAL A 199 -13.33 33.35 14.98
C VAL A 199 -13.48 33.08 16.48
N ARG A 200 -12.40 33.18 17.27
CA ARG A 200 -12.43 33.00 18.74
C ARG A 200 -13.39 33.95 19.47
N ARG A 201 -13.50 35.20 19.01
CA ARG A 201 -14.45 36.19 19.56
C ARG A 201 -15.92 35.86 19.25
N ILE A 202 -16.18 35.01 18.26
CA ILE A 202 -17.52 34.61 17.81
C ILE A 202 -17.93 33.28 18.45
N ASP A 203 -17.06 32.27 18.37
CA ASP A 203 -17.24 30.99 19.04
C ASP A 203 -15.96 30.65 19.84
N PRO A 204 -15.94 30.93 21.16
CA PRO A 204 -14.82 30.61 22.03
C PRO A 204 -14.52 29.11 22.15
N ARG A 205 -15.41 28.22 21.67
CA ARG A 205 -15.14 26.77 21.59
C ARG A 205 -14.21 26.43 20.42
N ALA A 206 -14.10 27.31 19.42
CA ALA A 206 -13.44 27.01 18.15
C ALA A 206 -11.98 26.57 18.33
N ARG A 207 -11.62 25.51 17.61
CA ARG A 207 -10.29 24.89 17.59
C ARG A 207 -9.62 25.10 16.25
N PHE A 208 -8.29 25.13 16.23
CA PHE A 208 -7.52 25.53 15.05
C PHE A 208 -6.49 24.48 14.66
N MET A 209 -6.62 23.96 13.44
CA MET A 209 -5.77 22.93 12.86
C MET A 209 -4.96 23.53 11.73
N GLN A 210 -3.68 23.80 12.00
CA GLN A 210 -2.77 24.39 11.00
C GLN A 210 -2.14 23.28 10.18
N VAL A 211 -2.43 23.26 8.87
CA VAL A 211 -2.08 22.15 7.97
C VAL A 211 -0.88 22.50 7.11
N GLU A 212 0.16 21.65 7.14
CA GLU A 212 1.33 21.74 6.25
C GLU A 212 1.77 20.35 5.79
N PRO A 213 2.45 20.23 4.63
CA PRO A 213 3.00 18.96 4.17
C PRO A 213 4.30 18.61 4.92
N LEU A 214 4.40 17.38 5.42
CA LEU A 214 5.67 16.85 5.94
C LEU A 214 6.48 16.19 4.82
N VAL A 215 7.69 16.71 4.62
CA VAL A 215 8.56 16.38 3.49
C VAL A 215 9.96 15.95 3.91
N HIS A 216 10.65 15.23 3.03
CA HIS A 216 12.07 14.90 3.21
C HIS A 216 12.84 15.05 1.91
N VAL A 217 13.82 15.95 1.89
CA VAL A 217 14.70 16.16 0.73
C VAL A 217 16.06 15.52 0.99
N VAL A 218 16.61 14.87 -0.02
CA VAL A 218 17.92 14.19 0.03
C VAL A 218 18.85 14.72 -1.05
N ALA A 219 20.14 14.48 -0.89
CA ALA A 219 21.09 14.67 -1.99
C ALA A 219 20.92 13.56 -3.06
N PRO A 220 21.14 13.87 -4.35
CA PRO A 220 21.38 12.87 -5.38
C PRO A 220 22.49 11.88 -4.98
N ALA A 221 22.42 10.64 -5.45
CA ALA A 221 23.45 9.64 -5.15
C ALA A 221 24.82 10.08 -5.72
N GLY A 222 25.87 10.05 -4.89
CA GLY A 222 27.21 10.52 -5.26
C GLY A 222 27.38 12.05 -5.30
N ARG A 223 26.46 12.79 -4.66
CA ARG A 223 26.53 14.25 -4.45
C ARG A 223 26.42 14.60 -2.98
N GLU A 224 27.27 13.99 -2.14
CA GLU A 224 27.32 14.22 -0.69
C GLU A 224 27.56 15.70 -0.34
N ASP A 225 28.15 16.49 -1.26
CA ASP A 225 28.29 17.95 -1.18
C ASP A 225 26.96 18.70 -1.05
N LEU A 226 25.86 18.12 -1.55
CA LEU A 226 24.52 18.72 -1.50
C LEU A 226 23.72 18.37 -0.24
N VAL A 227 24.25 17.56 0.68
CA VAL A 227 23.55 17.19 1.92
C VAL A 227 23.14 18.41 2.76
N PRO A 228 23.97 19.46 2.94
CA PRO A 228 23.56 20.68 3.64
C PRO A 228 22.40 21.41 2.96
N LEU A 229 22.39 21.47 1.63
CA LEU A 229 21.32 22.09 0.85
C LEU A 229 20.01 21.29 0.97
N ALA A 230 20.09 19.97 0.90
CA ALA A 230 18.93 19.09 1.10
C ALA A 230 18.32 19.24 2.51
N ALA A 231 19.16 19.42 3.54
CA ALA A 231 18.71 19.73 4.89
C ALA A 231 18.02 21.12 4.96
N GLN A 232 18.64 22.15 4.36
CA GLN A 232 18.07 23.51 4.31
C GLN A 232 16.69 23.54 3.62
N VAL A 233 16.55 22.87 2.46
CA VAL A 233 15.26 22.79 1.75
C VAL A 233 14.23 21.98 2.54
N THR A 234 14.66 20.92 3.24
CA THR A 234 13.78 20.17 4.16
C THR A 234 13.24 21.07 5.29
N ASP A 235 14.06 21.98 5.84
CA ASP A 235 13.64 22.86 6.94
C ASP A 235 12.65 23.96 6.52
N TYR A 236 12.46 24.23 5.23
CA TYR A 236 11.44 25.18 4.76
C TYR A 236 10.01 24.76 5.13
N GLN A 237 9.76 23.46 5.41
CA GLN A 237 8.45 22.97 5.87
C GLN A 237 8.02 23.55 7.22
N TRP A 238 8.97 23.96 8.07
CA TRP A 238 8.67 24.51 9.40
C TRP A 238 8.19 25.97 9.38
N GLN A 239 8.45 26.71 8.30
CA GLN A 239 8.36 28.17 8.30
C GLN A 239 6.97 28.70 8.68
N ALA A 240 5.89 28.20 8.07
CA ALA A 240 4.53 28.64 8.41
C ALA A 240 4.17 28.38 9.88
N TRP A 241 4.49 27.20 10.42
CA TRP A 241 4.24 26.87 11.83
C TRP A 241 5.13 27.65 12.79
N ASP A 242 6.40 27.90 12.46
CA ASP A 242 7.30 28.70 13.28
C ASP A 242 6.84 30.17 13.36
N LEU A 243 6.37 30.75 12.25
CA LEU A 243 5.78 32.09 12.21
C LEU A 243 4.46 32.16 13.00
N LEU A 244 3.53 31.20 12.78
CA LEU A 244 2.27 31.14 13.52
C LEU A 244 2.48 30.96 15.03
N SER A 245 3.49 30.20 15.44
CA SER A 245 3.80 29.96 16.86
C SER A 245 4.68 31.03 17.52
N GLY A 246 5.12 32.06 16.78
CA GLY A 246 6.02 33.10 17.29
C GLY A 246 7.46 32.62 17.54
N ARG A 247 7.84 31.45 17.00
CA ARG A 247 9.22 30.92 17.04
C ARG A 247 10.13 31.61 16.02
N ALA A 248 9.54 32.12 14.94
CA ALA A 248 10.13 33.04 13.98
C ALA A 248 9.26 34.29 13.90
N GLU A 249 9.88 35.47 13.72
CA GLU A 249 9.21 36.78 13.61
C GLU A 249 8.04 36.99 14.60
N PRO A 250 8.28 36.94 15.92
CA PRO A 250 7.24 37.12 16.94
C PRO A 250 6.49 38.46 16.81
N GLU A 251 7.09 39.47 16.18
CA GLU A 251 6.45 40.75 15.84
C GLU A 251 5.22 40.63 14.92
N LEU A 252 5.03 39.50 14.23
CA LEU A 252 3.81 39.20 13.48
C LEU A 252 2.60 38.89 14.37
N GLY A 253 2.80 38.70 15.69
CA GLY A 253 1.76 38.34 16.65
C GLY A 253 1.51 36.84 16.79
N GLY A 254 2.45 36.01 16.34
CA GLY A 254 2.39 34.56 16.52
C GLY A 254 2.55 34.14 17.99
N ALA A 255 1.88 33.06 18.38
CA ALA A 255 1.92 32.52 19.75
C ALA A 255 1.75 30.99 19.74
N PRO A 256 2.30 30.23 20.71
CA PRO A 256 2.25 28.77 20.69
C PRO A 256 0.85 28.19 20.55
N GLU A 257 -0.16 28.83 21.13
CA GLU A 257 -1.60 28.52 21.10
C GLU A 257 -2.30 28.79 19.76
N MET A 258 -1.59 29.32 18.76
CA MET A 258 -2.06 29.35 17.36
C MET A 258 -1.88 27.99 16.66
N LEU A 259 -1.01 27.12 17.21
CA LEU A 259 -0.92 25.71 16.90
C LEU A 259 -1.70 24.89 17.95
N ASP A 260 -3.04 24.93 17.93
CA ASP A 260 -3.85 24.08 18.82
C ASP A 260 -3.78 22.61 18.38
N LEU A 261 -4.00 22.36 17.09
CA LEU A 261 -3.82 21.08 16.41
C LEU A 261 -2.84 21.24 15.24
N VAL A 262 -1.96 20.26 15.04
CA VAL A 262 -1.03 20.23 13.91
C VAL A 262 -1.52 19.22 12.87
N GLY A 263 -1.88 19.72 11.69
CA GLY A 263 -2.37 18.92 10.57
C GLY A 263 -1.25 18.58 9.59
N ILE A 264 -1.09 17.30 9.26
CA ILE A 264 0.00 16.78 8.47
C ILE A 264 -0.54 16.23 7.15
N ASN A 265 -0.13 16.84 6.04
CA ASN A 265 -0.32 16.26 4.72
C ASN A 265 0.89 15.39 4.37
N HIS A 266 0.66 14.16 3.92
CA HIS A 266 1.74 13.22 3.59
C HIS A 266 1.37 12.29 2.43
N TYR A 267 2.15 12.35 1.37
CA TYR A 267 1.93 11.58 0.14
C TYR A 267 3.19 10.82 -0.30
N HIS A 268 3.03 9.80 -1.13
CA HIS A 268 4.14 8.99 -1.64
C HIS A 268 5.24 9.82 -2.33
N SER A 269 4.87 10.94 -2.97
CA SER A 269 5.73 11.90 -3.68
C SER A 269 6.41 12.95 -2.80
N GLY A 270 6.08 13.02 -1.50
CA GLY A 270 6.60 14.02 -0.56
C GLY A 270 8.09 13.87 -0.18
N GLN A 271 8.86 13.07 -0.91
CA GLN A 271 10.30 12.89 -0.70
C GLN A 271 11.04 12.86 -2.04
N TRP A 272 12.11 13.65 -2.17
CA TRP A 272 12.77 13.90 -3.46
C TRP A 272 14.24 14.31 -3.32
N GLU A 273 14.95 14.31 -4.44
CA GLU A 273 16.32 14.79 -4.56
C GLU A 273 16.39 16.30 -4.84
N VAL A 274 17.27 17.03 -4.16
CA VAL A 274 17.56 18.43 -4.48
C VAL A 274 18.28 18.55 -5.83
N GLU A 275 18.15 19.72 -6.48
CA GLU A 275 18.56 20.04 -7.87
C GLU A 275 17.82 19.23 -8.96
N THR A 276 17.73 17.91 -8.85
CA THR A 276 17.11 17.05 -9.88
C THR A 276 15.60 16.95 -9.76
N GLU A 277 15.04 17.30 -8.59
CA GLU A 277 13.63 17.12 -8.19
C GLU A 277 13.08 15.68 -8.33
N ARG A 278 13.97 14.70 -8.57
CA ARG A 278 13.59 13.30 -8.77
C ARG A 278 12.91 12.77 -7.50
N ARG A 279 11.65 12.37 -7.64
CA ARG A 279 10.87 11.77 -6.54
C ARG A 279 11.43 10.40 -6.22
N LEU A 280 11.71 10.16 -4.93
CA LEU A 280 12.09 8.83 -4.45
C LEU A 280 10.82 7.97 -4.49
N GLN A 281 10.67 7.02 -5.42
CA GLN A 281 9.39 6.33 -5.54
C GLN A 281 9.13 5.46 -4.30
N TRP A 282 7.94 5.56 -3.73
CA TRP A 282 7.61 4.81 -2.51
C TRP A 282 7.75 3.30 -2.72
N HIS A 283 7.39 2.76 -3.89
CA HIS A 283 7.44 1.32 -4.16
C HIS A 283 8.87 0.79 -4.41
N GLU A 284 9.83 1.65 -4.78
CA GLU A 284 11.23 1.27 -5.07
C GLU A 284 12.05 0.91 -3.83
N ARG A 285 11.55 1.18 -2.62
CA ARG A 285 12.23 0.87 -1.33
C ARG A 285 13.58 1.58 -1.16
N ASP A 286 13.74 2.79 -1.72
CA ASP A 286 14.96 3.58 -1.58
C ASP A 286 15.31 3.81 -0.09
N PRO A 287 16.51 3.39 0.38
CA PRO A 287 16.92 3.42 1.78
C PRO A 287 17.26 4.83 2.31
N ARG A 288 17.11 5.86 1.48
CA ARG A 288 17.17 7.28 1.85
C ARG A 288 15.81 7.83 2.25
N ARG A 289 14.70 7.15 1.91
CA ARG A 289 13.36 7.56 2.35
C ARG A 289 13.20 7.43 3.87
N ARG A 290 12.39 8.32 4.43
CA ARG A 290 12.03 8.36 5.87
C ARG A 290 10.60 7.89 6.08
N GLY A 291 10.35 7.16 7.17
CA GLY A 291 9.01 6.78 7.60
C GLY A 291 8.24 7.98 8.15
N LEU A 292 6.92 8.00 7.97
CA LEU A 292 6.04 9.02 8.54
C LEU A 292 6.10 9.04 10.08
N ASP A 293 6.43 7.93 10.73
CA ASP A 293 6.71 7.86 12.17
C ASP A 293 7.89 8.74 12.58
N GLU A 294 8.97 8.77 11.81
CA GLU A 294 10.11 9.66 12.03
C GLU A 294 9.73 11.12 11.76
N LEU A 295 8.98 11.40 10.68
CA LEU A 295 8.56 12.76 10.32
C LEU A 295 7.59 13.35 11.35
N ILE A 296 6.57 12.60 11.79
CA ILE A 296 5.66 12.95 12.90
C ILE A 296 6.48 13.15 14.18
N GLY A 297 7.46 12.28 14.46
CA GLY A 297 8.36 12.39 15.61
C GLY A 297 9.20 13.69 15.60
N ASN A 298 9.60 14.17 14.43
CA ASN A 298 10.31 15.44 14.28
C ASN A 298 9.39 16.63 14.56
N ALA A 299 8.20 16.66 13.94
CA ALA A 299 7.21 17.71 14.16
C ALA A 299 6.74 17.76 15.64
N TRP A 300 6.48 16.61 16.26
CA TRP A 300 6.04 16.55 17.64
C TRP A 300 7.11 16.99 18.64
N ARG A 301 8.38 16.61 18.44
CA ARG A 301 9.48 17.12 19.28
C ARG A 301 9.70 18.63 19.14
N ARG A 302 9.32 19.23 18.00
CA ARG A 302 9.42 20.68 17.76
C ARG A 302 8.28 21.49 18.39
N TYR A 303 7.05 21.00 18.31
CA TYR A 303 5.85 21.78 18.69
C TYR A 303 5.07 21.25 19.90
N GLY A 304 5.19 19.96 20.25
CA GLY A 304 4.53 19.36 21.42
C GLY A 304 3.00 19.26 21.36
N ARG A 305 2.39 19.43 20.17
CA ARG A 305 0.94 19.50 19.97
C ARG A 305 0.31 18.17 19.51
N PRO A 306 -1.01 17.95 19.72
CA PRO A 306 -1.73 16.85 19.09
C PRO A 306 -1.63 16.90 17.56
N MET A 307 -1.44 15.73 16.95
CA MET A 307 -1.15 15.56 15.53
C MET A 307 -2.33 14.90 14.82
N ILE A 308 -2.67 15.34 13.61
CA ILE A 308 -3.66 14.70 12.74
C ILE A 308 -3.04 14.55 11.36
N VAL A 309 -3.04 13.34 10.79
CA VAL A 309 -2.70 13.18 9.37
C VAL A 309 -3.93 13.62 8.58
N THR A 310 -3.90 14.82 8.03
CA THR A 310 -5.04 15.53 7.42
C THR A 310 -5.26 15.20 5.95
N GLU A 311 -4.21 14.73 5.27
CA GLU A 311 -4.31 14.19 3.93
C GLU A 311 -3.29 13.07 3.68
N THR A 312 -3.77 11.94 3.15
CA THR A 312 -2.91 10.93 2.52
C THR A 312 -3.71 10.02 1.59
N SER A 313 -3.12 9.66 0.45
CA SER A 313 -3.56 8.53 -0.39
C SER A 313 -2.46 8.13 -1.40
N HIS A 314 -2.76 7.14 -2.23
CA HIS A 314 -2.00 6.70 -3.40
C HIS A 314 -2.98 6.52 -4.58
N VAL A 315 -2.46 6.45 -5.80
CA VAL A 315 -3.27 6.15 -7.00
C VAL A 315 -3.43 4.65 -7.26
N GLY A 316 -4.58 4.27 -7.84
CA GLY A 316 -4.87 2.95 -8.40
C GLY A 316 -4.66 1.77 -7.43
N ALA A 317 -4.00 0.72 -7.90
CA ALA A 317 -3.73 -0.50 -7.14
C ALA A 317 -2.81 -0.28 -5.90
N GLY A 318 -2.09 0.85 -5.81
CA GLY A 318 -1.21 1.15 -4.68
C GLY A 318 -1.95 1.54 -3.39
N ARG A 319 -3.23 1.96 -3.50
CA ARG A 319 -4.06 2.48 -2.39
C ARG A 319 -4.02 1.63 -1.12
N ALA A 320 -4.30 0.33 -1.25
CA ALA A 320 -4.37 -0.58 -0.10
C ALA A 320 -3.01 -0.76 0.60
N LEU A 321 -1.93 -0.95 -0.17
CA LEU A 321 -0.60 -1.14 0.39
C LEU A 321 -0.04 0.15 1.02
N TRP A 322 -0.32 1.31 0.41
CA TRP A 322 0.03 2.62 0.97
C TRP A 322 -0.69 2.88 2.30
N LEU A 323 -2.00 2.65 2.36
CA LEU A 323 -2.78 2.76 3.58
C LEU A 323 -2.17 1.93 4.70
N SER A 324 -1.78 0.70 4.40
CA SER A 324 -1.25 -0.21 5.43
C SER A 324 0.12 0.23 5.94
N ASP A 325 0.98 0.73 5.05
CA ASP A 325 2.28 1.25 5.43
C ASP A 325 2.14 2.51 6.32
N VAL A 326 1.36 3.49 5.88
CA VAL A 326 1.07 4.72 6.63
C VAL A 326 0.38 4.44 7.97
N SER A 327 -0.61 3.55 8.01
CA SER A 327 -1.31 3.21 9.25
C SER A 327 -0.39 2.57 10.28
N SER A 328 0.58 1.77 9.83
CA SER A 328 1.61 1.21 10.72
C SER A 328 2.61 2.24 11.23
N GLN A 329 2.92 3.25 10.41
CA GLN A 329 3.78 4.36 10.80
C GLN A 329 3.07 5.22 11.86
N VAL A 330 1.78 5.52 11.64
CA VAL A 330 0.92 6.17 12.64
C VAL A 330 0.77 5.35 13.91
N GLU A 331 0.64 4.02 13.82
CA GLU A 331 0.64 3.14 15.00
C GLU A 331 1.95 3.26 15.79
N ARG A 332 3.11 3.14 15.14
CA ARG A 332 4.42 3.27 15.81
C ARG A 332 4.65 4.64 16.44
N ALA A 333 4.20 5.71 15.80
CA ALA A 333 4.23 7.05 16.41
C ALA A 333 3.44 7.09 17.73
N ARG A 334 2.25 6.47 17.76
CA ARG A 334 1.40 6.39 18.96
C ARG A 334 1.97 5.45 20.03
N GLU A 335 2.58 4.33 19.63
CA GLU A 335 3.32 3.43 20.55
C GLU A 335 4.53 4.13 21.19
N SER A 336 5.16 5.09 20.48
CA SER A 336 6.20 5.98 20.99
C SER A 336 5.68 7.15 21.84
N GLY A 337 4.37 7.17 22.17
CA GLY A 337 3.75 8.18 23.02
C GLY A 337 3.28 9.46 22.31
N ILE A 338 3.39 9.54 20.97
CA ILE A 338 2.98 10.73 20.22
C ILE A 338 1.45 10.76 20.10
N PRO A 339 0.76 11.86 20.49
CA PRO A 339 -0.69 12.00 20.39
C PRO A 339 -1.15 12.24 18.94
N VAL A 340 -1.08 11.20 18.10
CA VAL A 340 -1.74 11.20 16.79
C VAL A 340 -3.22 10.85 16.99
N CYS A 341 -4.09 11.83 16.70
CA CYS A 341 -5.53 11.81 17.00
C CYS A 341 -6.40 11.38 15.82
N GLY A 342 -5.91 11.46 14.58
CA GLY A 342 -6.65 11.01 13.40
C GLY A 342 -5.80 10.78 12.16
N LEU A 343 -6.37 10.06 11.20
CA LEU A 343 -5.78 9.67 9.92
C LEU A 343 -6.82 9.79 8.80
N CYS A 344 -6.55 10.69 7.85
CA CYS A 344 -7.47 11.07 6.78
C CYS A 344 -7.16 10.39 5.45
N LEU A 345 -8.16 9.70 4.91
CA LEU A 345 -8.17 9.22 3.53
C LEU A 345 -8.50 10.42 2.64
N TYR A 346 -7.52 10.96 1.91
CA TYR A 346 -7.72 12.13 1.05
C TYR A 346 -7.39 11.84 -0.42
N PRO A 347 -8.39 11.87 -1.33
CA PRO A 347 -9.81 12.06 -1.04
C PRO A 347 -10.49 10.75 -0.60
N LEU A 348 -11.71 10.85 -0.08
CA LEU A 348 -12.60 9.73 0.22
C LEU A 348 -13.38 9.30 -1.04
N VAL A 349 -13.78 10.28 -1.86
CA VAL A 349 -14.42 10.12 -3.17
C VAL A 349 -13.45 10.64 -4.23
N ASP A 350 -13.19 9.84 -5.25
CA ASP A 350 -12.19 10.12 -6.29
C ASP A 350 -12.40 11.45 -7.01
N ARG A 351 -11.37 11.94 -7.68
CA ARG A 351 -11.36 13.26 -8.33
C ARG A 351 -10.61 13.27 -9.67
N PRO A 352 -10.92 14.21 -10.56
CA PRO A 352 -10.03 14.55 -11.66
C PRO A 352 -8.77 15.29 -11.16
N ASP A 353 -7.79 15.46 -12.04
CA ASP A 353 -6.69 16.39 -11.88
C ASP A 353 -7.18 17.85 -11.88
N TRP A 354 -6.40 18.76 -11.31
CA TRP A 354 -6.74 20.19 -11.30
C TRP A 354 -6.62 20.82 -12.70
N ASN A 355 -5.69 20.35 -13.53
CA ASN A 355 -5.37 20.93 -14.83
C ASN A 355 -6.03 20.16 -15.99
N ASP A 356 -6.24 18.84 -15.81
CA ASP A 356 -6.91 17.96 -16.76
C ASP A 356 -8.15 17.28 -16.16
N ALA A 357 -9.32 17.85 -16.46
CA ALA A 357 -10.62 17.31 -16.05
C ALA A 357 -10.94 15.92 -16.65
N GLY A 358 -10.20 15.47 -17.67
CA GLY A 358 -10.30 14.13 -18.24
C GLY A 358 -9.44 13.08 -17.50
N HIS A 359 -8.41 13.50 -16.76
CA HIS A 359 -7.54 12.59 -16.01
C HIS A 359 -8.08 12.35 -14.60
N TRP A 360 -8.57 11.15 -14.33
CA TRP A 360 -8.99 10.72 -12.99
C TRP A 360 -7.86 9.91 -12.33
N HIS A 361 -7.53 10.25 -11.07
CA HIS A 361 -6.38 9.65 -10.40
C HIS A 361 -6.66 8.28 -9.78
N HIS A 362 -7.93 7.92 -9.58
CA HIS A 362 -8.32 6.72 -8.86
C HIS A 362 -7.64 6.63 -7.49
N SER A 363 -7.79 7.70 -6.70
CA SER A 363 -7.18 7.88 -5.38
C SER A 363 -8.17 7.80 -4.21
N GLY A 364 -9.49 7.84 -4.49
CA GLY A 364 -10.55 7.74 -3.49
C GLY A 364 -10.69 6.37 -2.83
N LEU A 365 -11.50 6.26 -1.77
CA LEU A 365 -12.07 4.98 -1.31
C LEU A 365 -13.19 4.51 -2.26
N TRP A 366 -13.93 5.47 -2.84
CA TRP A 366 -14.83 5.26 -3.96
C TRP A 366 -14.26 5.91 -5.22
N ASP A 367 -14.01 5.11 -6.26
CA ASP A 367 -13.85 5.61 -7.63
C ASP A 367 -15.16 6.29 -8.07
N VAL A 368 -15.04 7.32 -8.91
CA VAL A 368 -16.19 8.01 -9.51
C VAL A 368 -16.26 7.68 -10.98
N VAL A 369 -17.42 7.19 -11.43
CA VAL A 369 -17.72 7.02 -12.85
C VAL A 369 -18.52 8.24 -13.30
N PRO A 370 -17.98 9.08 -14.20
CA PRO A 370 -18.73 10.18 -14.81
C PRO A 370 -19.99 9.66 -15.54
N PRO A 371 -21.04 10.49 -15.71
CA PRO A 371 -22.18 10.11 -16.52
C PRO A 371 -21.74 9.86 -17.97
N ASP A 372 -22.07 8.67 -18.50
CA ASP A 372 -22.17 8.46 -19.95
C ASP A 372 -23.34 9.30 -20.50
N GLN A 373 -23.50 9.38 -21.83
CA GLN A 373 -24.58 10.15 -22.49
C GLN A 373 -26.03 9.67 -22.20
N ALA A 374 -26.22 8.77 -21.23
CA ALA A 374 -27.50 8.22 -20.79
C ALA A 374 -27.72 8.41 -19.27
N ASP A 375 -28.07 9.64 -18.89
CA ASP A 375 -29.04 9.98 -17.82
C ASP A 375 -28.87 9.45 -16.38
N VAL A 376 -27.71 8.90 -16.00
CA VAL A 376 -27.40 8.49 -14.61
C VAL A 376 -26.26 9.34 -14.04
N GLY A 377 -26.52 10.03 -12.93
CA GLY A 377 -25.53 10.86 -12.25
C GLY A 377 -24.29 10.10 -11.77
N MET A 378 -23.20 10.85 -11.49
CA MET A 378 -21.86 10.33 -11.19
C MET A 378 -21.84 9.17 -10.17
N ARG A 379 -21.58 7.95 -10.63
CA ARG A 379 -21.76 6.74 -9.82
C ARG A 379 -20.53 6.45 -8.96
N ARG A 380 -20.74 6.13 -7.67
CA ARG A 380 -19.66 5.68 -6.77
C ARG A 380 -19.37 4.19 -6.96
N VAL A 381 -18.10 3.83 -7.11
CA VAL A 381 -17.62 2.44 -7.19
C VAL A 381 -16.58 2.22 -6.10
N LEU A 382 -16.93 1.47 -5.05
CA LEU A 382 -16.05 1.20 -3.91
C LEU A 382 -14.79 0.43 -4.37
N ASN A 383 -13.58 0.93 -4.13
CA ASN A 383 -12.37 0.14 -4.36
C ASN A 383 -12.27 -0.96 -3.29
N ARG A 384 -12.59 -2.21 -3.66
CA ARG A 384 -12.63 -3.35 -2.72
C ARG A 384 -11.30 -3.58 -1.97
N PRO A 385 -10.11 -3.61 -2.62
CA PRO A 385 -8.84 -3.80 -1.91
C PRO A 385 -8.57 -2.73 -0.84
N TYR A 386 -8.82 -1.46 -1.16
CA TYR A 386 -8.64 -0.35 -0.22
C TYR A 386 -9.63 -0.41 0.94
N ALA A 387 -10.90 -0.73 0.66
CA ALA A 387 -11.93 -0.91 1.68
C ALA A 387 -11.63 -2.06 2.64
N GLN A 388 -11.22 -3.23 2.13
CA GLN A 388 -10.83 -4.37 2.97
C GLN A 388 -9.61 -4.05 3.83
N MET A 389 -8.65 -3.27 3.32
CA MET A 389 -7.50 -2.83 4.12
C MET A 389 -7.93 -1.87 5.23
N LEU A 390 -8.82 -0.92 4.93
CA LEU A 390 -9.41 -0.03 5.92
C LEU A 390 -10.14 -0.81 7.02
N GLU A 391 -10.98 -1.78 6.69
CA GLU A 391 -11.68 -2.64 7.66
C GLU A 391 -10.71 -3.45 8.54
N ARG A 392 -9.56 -3.88 8.02
CA ARG A 392 -8.51 -4.55 8.80
C ARG A 392 -7.82 -3.58 9.77
N TRP A 393 -7.58 -2.34 9.35
CA TRP A 393 -6.96 -1.31 10.21
C TRP A 393 -7.93 -0.66 11.20
N GLN A 394 -9.23 -0.54 10.88
CA GLN A 394 -10.28 -0.08 11.80
C GLN A 394 -10.46 -1.00 13.00
N ARG A 395 -10.15 -2.29 12.85
CA ARG A 395 -10.09 -3.26 13.97
C ARG A 395 -8.82 -3.13 14.85
N ARG A 396 -7.92 -2.19 14.53
CA ARG A 396 -6.60 -2.01 15.18
C ARG A 396 -6.34 -0.58 15.65
N LEU A 397 -6.83 0.44 14.93
CA LEU A 397 -6.79 1.86 15.29
C LEU A 397 -8.23 2.40 15.32
N PRO A 398 -8.63 3.22 16.32
CA PRO A 398 -7.77 3.99 17.22
C PRO A 398 -7.33 3.31 18.51
N GLU A 399 -7.83 2.14 18.86
CA GLU A 399 -7.52 1.53 20.16
C GLU A 399 -6.01 1.32 20.31
N ALA A 400 -5.37 2.13 21.17
CA ALA A 400 -4.03 1.81 21.63
C ALA A 400 -4.16 0.51 22.41
N ARG A 401 -3.74 -0.61 21.81
CA ARG A 401 -3.80 -1.91 22.46
C ARG A 401 -3.13 -1.79 23.82
N LYS A 402 -3.90 -1.98 24.91
CA LYS A 402 -3.31 -2.49 26.16
C LYS A 402 -2.43 -3.66 25.74
N ARG A 403 -1.11 -3.58 25.97
CA ARG A 403 -0.13 -4.56 25.46
C ARG A 403 -0.74 -5.95 25.63
N PRO A 404 -1.12 -6.66 24.55
CA PRO A 404 -1.74 -7.97 24.71
C PRO A 404 -0.73 -8.86 25.43
N ALA A 405 -1.22 -9.87 26.16
CA ALA A 405 -0.36 -10.94 26.65
C ALA A 405 0.55 -11.38 25.49
N SER A 406 1.86 -11.24 25.68
CA SER A 406 2.79 -11.00 24.58
C SER A 406 2.72 -12.11 23.54
N ARG A 407 2.11 -11.83 22.39
CA ARG A 407 2.02 -12.79 21.28
C ARG A 407 3.44 -13.26 20.96
N PRO A 408 3.70 -14.57 20.90
CA PRO A 408 5.04 -15.07 20.63
C PRO A 408 5.56 -14.51 19.30
N LEU A 409 6.84 -14.10 19.30
CA LEU A 409 7.50 -13.63 18.09
C LEU A 409 7.71 -14.81 17.14
N LEU A 410 7.22 -14.69 15.91
CA LEU A 410 7.59 -15.54 14.80
C LEU A 410 8.56 -14.74 13.91
N LEU A 411 9.84 -15.09 13.97
CA LEU A 411 10.88 -14.52 13.12
C LEU A 411 10.93 -15.35 11.84
N VAL A 412 10.56 -14.74 10.71
CA VAL A 412 10.49 -15.41 9.40
C VAL A 412 11.67 -14.94 8.56
N LEU A 413 12.56 -15.84 8.15
CA LEU A 413 13.69 -15.56 7.25
C LEU A 413 13.38 -16.11 5.86
N SER A 414 13.16 -15.23 4.88
CA SER A 414 12.64 -15.64 3.57
C SER A 414 13.41 -15.08 2.36
N GLN A 415 13.59 -15.95 1.37
CA GLN A 415 14.01 -15.61 0.00
C GLN A 415 12.87 -15.05 -0.86
N PHE A 416 11.63 -15.15 -0.38
CA PHE A 416 10.46 -14.54 -1.02
C PHE A 416 10.25 -13.14 -0.45
N ARG A 417 10.00 -12.16 -1.34
CA ARG A 417 9.82 -10.75 -0.99
C ARG A 417 8.36 -10.38 -1.05
N TRP A 418 7.91 -9.44 -0.23
CA TRP A 418 6.58 -8.83 -0.36
C TRP A 418 6.55 -7.85 -1.55
N ASP A 419 6.75 -8.38 -2.74
CA ASP A 419 6.60 -7.72 -4.03
C ASP A 419 5.19 -8.02 -4.61
N PRO A 420 4.81 -7.55 -5.82
CA PRO A 420 3.49 -7.80 -6.40
C PRO A 420 3.10 -9.28 -6.57
N MET A 421 4.07 -10.19 -6.50
CA MET A 421 3.86 -11.64 -6.63
C MET A 421 3.87 -12.30 -5.26
N LEU A 422 2.67 -12.53 -4.70
CA LEU A 422 2.54 -13.14 -3.39
C LEU A 422 2.82 -14.66 -3.44
N HIS A 423 3.50 -15.16 -2.41
CA HIS A 423 3.84 -16.57 -2.20
C HIS A 423 3.07 -17.14 -1.00
N ARG A 424 2.97 -18.49 -0.88
CA ARG A 424 2.34 -19.18 0.26
C ARG A 424 2.71 -18.56 1.61
N VAL A 425 4.00 -18.32 1.84
CA VAL A 425 4.48 -17.80 3.13
C VAL A 425 3.87 -16.43 3.46
N HIS A 426 3.63 -15.55 2.48
CA HIS A 426 3.01 -14.23 2.72
C HIS A 426 1.56 -14.39 3.18
N HIS A 427 0.79 -15.28 2.53
CA HIS A 427 -0.59 -15.56 2.92
C HIS A 427 -0.66 -16.26 4.30
N LEU A 428 0.22 -17.25 4.56
CA LEU A 428 0.31 -17.88 5.88
C LEU A 428 0.66 -16.86 6.98
N MET A 429 1.57 -15.90 6.73
CA MET A 429 1.89 -14.86 7.71
C MET A 429 0.77 -13.85 7.90
N ALA A 430 0.01 -13.52 6.85
CA ALA A 430 -1.17 -12.66 6.93
C ALA A 430 -2.30 -13.28 7.78
N GLU A 431 -2.38 -14.62 7.83
CA GLU A 431 -3.29 -15.36 8.72
C GLU A 431 -2.69 -15.50 10.14
N LEU A 432 -1.43 -15.95 10.25
CA LEU A 432 -0.77 -16.27 11.52
C LEU A 432 -0.48 -15.05 12.41
N CYS A 433 -0.57 -13.81 11.88
CA CYS A 433 -0.47 -12.57 12.66
C CYS A 433 -1.63 -12.36 13.67
N GLU A 434 -2.69 -13.18 13.60
CA GLU A 434 -3.72 -13.23 14.64
C GLU A 434 -3.22 -13.90 15.93
N ASP A 435 -2.34 -14.90 15.83
CA ASP A 435 -1.77 -15.63 16.97
C ASP A 435 -0.39 -15.07 17.39
N HIS A 436 0.43 -14.64 16.43
CA HIS A 436 1.85 -14.29 16.61
C HIS A 436 2.12 -12.79 16.38
N ARG A 437 3.24 -12.28 16.90
CA ARG A 437 3.89 -11.08 16.35
C ARG A 437 4.77 -11.56 15.20
N ILE A 438 4.49 -11.14 13.97
CA ILE A 438 5.31 -11.53 12.81
C ILE A 438 6.40 -10.48 12.59
N VAL A 439 7.65 -10.92 12.50
CA VAL A 439 8.77 -10.14 11.92
C VAL A 439 9.30 -10.94 10.75
N PHE A 440 9.01 -10.46 9.54
CA PHE A 440 9.37 -11.09 8.27
C PHE A 440 10.59 -10.39 7.69
N VAL A 441 11.74 -11.07 7.72
CA VAL A 441 13.00 -10.59 7.18
C VAL A 441 13.16 -11.15 5.77
N GLU A 442 13.14 -10.27 4.78
CA GLU A 442 13.55 -10.60 3.42
C GLU A 442 15.07 -10.74 3.33
N GLU A 443 15.57 -11.48 2.34
CA GLU A 443 17.01 -11.47 2.00
C GLU A 443 17.57 -10.04 1.87
N PRO A 444 18.81 -9.80 2.34
CA PRO A 444 19.44 -8.49 2.22
C PRO A 444 19.57 -8.08 0.75
N VAL A 445 19.62 -6.76 0.54
CA VAL A 445 19.99 -6.14 -0.73
C VAL A 445 21.27 -5.33 -0.55
N TYR A 446 22.04 -5.19 -1.63
CA TYR A 446 23.22 -4.34 -1.62
C TYR A 446 22.81 -2.87 -1.49
N GLY A 447 23.42 -2.16 -0.53
CA GLY A 447 23.22 -0.74 -0.29
C GLY A 447 24.52 -0.10 0.19
N LEU A 448 24.78 1.14 -0.23
CA LEU A 448 25.98 1.88 0.16
C LEU A 448 25.84 2.48 1.57
N GLY A 449 26.95 2.47 2.32
CA GLY A 449 27.05 3.01 3.67
C GLY A 449 26.56 2.05 4.77
N GLU A 450 26.18 2.62 5.92
CA GLU A 450 25.84 1.85 7.11
C GLU A 450 24.61 0.92 6.90
N PRO A 451 24.67 -0.33 7.40
CA PRO A 451 23.56 -1.27 7.36
C PRO A 451 22.30 -0.68 7.98
N ARG A 452 21.14 -0.90 7.33
CA ARG A 452 19.86 -0.42 7.86
C ARG A 452 18.66 -1.24 7.43
N TRP A 453 17.57 -1.10 8.16
CA TRP A 453 16.27 -1.64 7.79
C TRP A 453 15.49 -0.67 6.90
N VAL A 454 14.97 -1.17 5.77
CA VAL A 454 13.76 -0.62 5.15
C VAL A 454 12.58 -1.43 5.68
N ARG A 455 11.63 -0.74 6.33
CA ARG A 455 10.49 -1.35 7.03
C ARG A 455 9.21 -1.17 6.22
N ARG A 456 8.30 -2.14 6.26
CA ARG A 456 6.93 -2.05 5.71
C ARG A 456 5.93 -2.77 6.58
N CYS A 457 4.67 -2.35 6.49
CA CYS A 457 3.55 -3.11 7.03
C CYS A 457 2.48 -3.35 5.94
N PRO A 458 2.61 -4.41 5.13
CA PRO A 458 1.69 -4.63 4.01
C PRO A 458 0.35 -5.29 4.41
N VAL A 459 0.23 -5.83 5.63
CA VAL A 459 -1.04 -6.12 6.31
C VAL A 459 -0.89 -5.86 7.83
N PRO A 460 -1.97 -5.51 8.57
CA PRO A 460 -1.90 -5.36 10.03
C PRO A 460 -1.26 -6.56 10.73
N GLY A 461 -0.23 -6.32 11.53
CA GLY A 461 0.48 -7.36 12.30
C GLY A 461 1.69 -8.00 11.60
N VAL A 462 2.01 -7.57 10.37
CA VAL A 462 3.25 -7.89 9.64
C VAL A 462 3.76 -6.56 9.04
N GLU A 463 4.92 -5.97 9.35
CA GLU A 463 6.08 -6.49 10.10
C GLU A 463 7.17 -6.98 9.13
N VAL A 464 7.36 -6.32 7.98
CA VAL A 464 8.38 -6.71 6.96
C VAL A 464 9.63 -5.84 7.10
N LEU A 465 10.79 -6.49 7.13
CA LEU A 465 12.11 -5.89 7.23
C LEU A 465 12.96 -6.33 6.02
N GLN A 466 13.53 -5.38 5.29
CA GLN A 466 14.53 -5.61 4.25
C GLN A 466 15.83 -4.95 4.68
N ALA A 467 16.89 -5.74 4.86
CA ALA A 467 18.22 -5.20 5.18
C ALA A 467 18.86 -4.62 3.91
N HIS A 468 19.36 -3.39 4.00
CA HIS A 468 20.29 -2.81 3.04
C HIS A 468 21.68 -2.89 3.65
N THR A 469 22.63 -3.52 2.96
CA THR A 469 23.95 -3.86 3.51
C THR A 469 25.06 -3.59 2.50
N PRO A 470 26.28 -3.20 2.94
CA PRO A 470 27.44 -3.05 2.04
C PRO A 470 27.99 -4.39 1.53
N CYS A 471 27.43 -5.54 1.94
CA CYS A 471 27.81 -6.84 1.43
C CYS A 471 27.08 -7.14 0.10
N PRO A 472 27.78 -7.39 -1.02
CA PRO A 472 27.16 -7.66 -2.31
C PRO A 472 26.67 -9.11 -2.46
N ARG A 473 26.88 -9.98 -1.46
CA ARG A 473 26.42 -11.38 -1.50
C ARG A 473 24.96 -11.49 -1.05
N PRO A 474 24.09 -12.21 -1.77
CA PRO A 474 22.72 -12.49 -1.34
C PRO A 474 22.67 -13.54 -0.23
N GLY A 475 21.47 -13.84 0.28
CA GLY A 475 21.24 -14.80 1.34
C GLY A 475 21.57 -14.28 2.74
N PHE A 476 21.31 -15.12 3.75
CA PHE A 476 21.52 -14.81 5.16
C PHE A 476 22.86 -15.36 5.71
N GLY A 477 23.78 -15.78 4.82
CA GLY A 477 25.00 -16.52 5.19
C GLY A 477 26.31 -15.73 5.02
N GLY A 478 27.39 -16.29 5.57
CA GLY A 478 28.74 -15.73 5.43
C GLY A 478 28.86 -14.31 5.98
N ALA A 479 29.38 -13.37 5.18
CA ALA A 479 29.61 -11.98 5.60
C ALA A 479 28.32 -11.20 5.91
N GLN A 480 27.14 -11.70 5.55
CA GLN A 480 25.86 -11.10 5.94
C GLN A 480 25.51 -11.35 7.42
N VAL A 481 25.99 -12.45 8.01
CA VAL A 481 25.62 -12.88 9.37
C VAL A 481 25.85 -11.78 10.43
N PRO A 482 27.06 -11.22 10.62
CA PRO A 482 27.26 -10.19 11.65
C PRO A 482 26.38 -8.95 11.43
N LEU A 483 26.30 -8.47 10.19
CA LEU A 483 25.49 -7.28 9.84
C LEU A 483 24.00 -7.49 10.17
N LEU A 484 23.48 -8.69 9.91
CA LEU A 484 22.08 -9.04 10.18
C LEU A 484 21.83 -9.32 11.67
N VAL A 485 22.81 -9.85 12.41
CA VAL A 485 22.73 -9.99 13.87
C VAL A 485 22.63 -8.61 14.53
N ASP A 486 23.51 -7.66 14.18
CA ASP A 486 23.49 -6.31 14.72
C ASP A 486 22.16 -5.58 14.39
N LEU A 487 21.70 -5.71 13.14
CA LEU A 487 20.41 -5.17 12.72
C LEU A 487 19.23 -5.79 13.49
N LEU A 488 19.22 -7.10 13.72
CA LEU A 488 18.16 -7.76 14.50
C LEU A 488 18.23 -7.42 16.00
N HIS A 489 19.44 -7.21 16.55
CA HIS A 489 19.64 -6.68 17.89
C HIS A 489 19.19 -5.21 18.03
N SER A 490 19.23 -4.40 16.97
CA SER A 490 18.62 -3.07 16.98
C SER A 490 17.09 -3.12 16.93
N HIS A 491 16.52 -4.03 16.13
CA HIS A 491 15.08 -4.29 16.05
C HIS A 491 14.82 -5.68 15.44
N PRO A 492 14.08 -6.59 16.09
CA PRO A 492 13.18 -6.38 17.23
C PRO A 492 13.84 -6.44 18.62
N GLY A 493 15.15 -6.65 18.70
CA GLY A 493 15.93 -6.60 19.94
C GLY A 493 16.19 -7.95 20.62
N PRO A 494 17.28 -8.11 21.40
CA PRO A 494 17.73 -9.41 21.92
C PRO A 494 16.69 -10.12 22.80
N ALA A 495 15.97 -9.36 23.63
CA ALA A 495 14.95 -9.91 24.53
C ALA A 495 13.69 -10.43 23.80
N ALA A 496 13.40 -9.92 22.61
CA ALA A 496 12.34 -10.46 21.76
C ALA A 496 12.84 -11.70 21.00
N LEU A 497 14.09 -11.66 20.52
CA LEU A 497 14.73 -12.75 19.80
C LEU A 497 14.91 -14.00 20.65
N SER A 498 15.30 -13.89 21.93
CA SER A 498 15.49 -15.04 22.83
C SER A 498 14.21 -15.86 23.07
N GLN A 499 13.03 -15.30 22.77
CA GLN A 499 11.73 -15.97 22.85
C GLN A 499 11.12 -16.26 21.46
N ALA A 500 11.85 -16.00 20.38
CA ALA A 500 11.36 -16.14 19.03
C ALA A 500 11.26 -17.61 18.59
N ARG A 501 10.21 -17.92 17.83
CA ARG A 501 10.15 -19.11 16.99
C ARG A 501 10.69 -18.74 15.61
N ALA A 502 11.67 -19.49 15.12
CA ALA A 502 12.24 -19.27 13.80
C ALA A 502 11.45 -20.03 12.72
N TRP A 503 11.06 -19.33 11.66
CA TRP A 503 10.54 -19.88 10.42
C TRP A 503 11.52 -19.54 9.30
N SER A 504 11.94 -20.49 8.48
CA SER A 504 12.75 -20.20 7.30
C SER A 504 12.16 -20.79 6.02
N THR A 505 12.27 -20.07 4.91
CA THR A 505 11.89 -20.57 3.56
C THR A 505 13.11 -20.83 2.68
N THR A 506 14.30 -20.85 3.28
CA THR A 506 15.59 -20.99 2.61
C THR A 506 16.60 -21.58 3.58
N ALA A 507 17.52 -22.41 3.09
CA ALA A 507 18.60 -22.98 3.90
C ALA A 507 19.74 -21.98 4.17
N THR A 508 19.86 -20.90 3.38
CA THR A 508 20.86 -19.85 3.61
C THR A 508 20.66 -19.13 4.96
N ALA A 509 19.48 -19.30 5.59
CA ALA A 509 19.12 -18.83 6.92
C ALA A 509 19.84 -19.55 8.07
N ALA A 510 20.33 -20.78 7.88
CA ALA A 510 20.88 -21.59 8.98
C ALA A 510 22.05 -20.94 9.75
N PRO A 511 23.05 -20.31 9.09
CA PRO A 511 24.14 -19.62 9.80
C PRO A 511 23.66 -18.43 10.65
N LEU A 512 22.66 -17.68 10.19
CA LEU A 512 22.08 -16.57 10.94
C LEU A 512 21.28 -17.08 12.14
N LEU A 513 20.50 -18.16 11.97
CA LEU A 513 19.77 -18.79 13.09
C LEU A 513 20.75 -19.31 14.16
N ALA A 514 21.83 -19.98 13.75
CA ALA A 514 22.87 -20.44 14.67
C ALA A 514 23.54 -19.27 15.43
N ALA A 515 23.89 -18.18 14.73
CA ALA A 515 24.48 -16.98 15.34
C ALA A 515 23.54 -16.27 16.34
N LEU A 516 22.22 -16.37 16.13
CA LEU A 516 21.20 -15.85 17.05
C LEU A 516 20.85 -16.81 18.19
N GLY A 517 21.45 -18.01 18.24
CA GLY A 517 21.10 -19.05 19.20
C GLY A 517 19.71 -19.69 18.98
N LEU A 518 19.13 -19.49 17.80
CA LEU A 518 17.78 -19.95 17.44
C LEU A 518 17.83 -21.30 16.74
N ARG A 519 17.02 -22.26 17.22
CA ARG A 519 16.74 -23.48 16.47
C ARG A 519 15.59 -23.24 15.48
N PRO A 520 15.66 -23.76 14.24
CA PRO A 520 14.57 -23.64 13.29
C PRO A 520 13.32 -24.36 13.83
N TRP A 521 12.20 -23.65 13.92
CA TRP A 521 10.92 -24.22 14.37
C TRP A 521 10.14 -24.77 13.17
N VAL A 522 10.04 -23.96 12.12
CA VAL A 522 9.43 -24.34 10.84
C VAL A 522 10.45 -24.12 9.74
N HIS A 523 10.61 -25.09 8.85
CA HIS A 523 11.22 -24.89 7.56
C HIS A 523 10.20 -25.15 6.46
N ASP A 524 9.92 -24.13 5.65
CA ASP A 524 8.86 -24.10 4.65
C ASP A 524 9.46 -24.36 3.26
N VAL A 525 9.35 -25.61 2.82
CA VAL A 525 10.02 -26.13 1.62
C VAL A 525 9.18 -25.82 0.38
N ALA A 526 9.79 -25.15 -0.58
CA ALA A 526 9.15 -24.75 -1.84
C ALA A 526 9.48 -25.71 -3.01
N ASP A 527 10.64 -26.37 -2.96
CA ASP A 527 11.20 -27.22 -4.02
C ASP A 527 12.23 -28.23 -3.46
N GLU A 528 12.72 -29.16 -4.29
CA GLU A 528 13.71 -30.16 -3.86
C GLU A 528 15.10 -29.57 -3.54
N GLU A 529 15.42 -28.37 -4.05
CA GLU A 529 16.70 -27.70 -3.82
C GLU A 529 16.75 -27.07 -2.42
N SER A 530 15.66 -26.43 -1.99
CA SER A 530 15.46 -25.99 -0.60
C SER A 530 15.35 -27.17 0.38
N ALA A 531 14.78 -28.30 -0.04
CA ALA A 531 14.73 -29.52 0.77
C ALA A 531 16.14 -30.04 1.14
N PHE A 532 17.00 -30.23 0.14
CA PHE A 532 18.33 -30.85 0.26
C PHE A 532 19.20 -30.16 1.32
N CYS A 533 19.28 -28.83 1.26
CA CYS A 533 20.12 -28.06 2.16
C CYS A 533 19.56 -27.95 3.59
N ALA A 534 18.28 -28.27 3.81
CA ALA A 534 17.64 -28.17 5.13
C ALA A 534 17.71 -29.46 5.96
N CYS A 535 17.82 -30.63 5.32
CA CYS A 535 17.80 -31.94 6.00
C CYS A 535 19.17 -32.60 6.19
N GLY A 536 20.24 -32.06 5.61
CA GLY A 536 21.64 -32.51 5.81
C GLY A 536 21.94 -33.94 5.37
N HIS A 537 20.97 -34.62 4.76
CA HIS A 537 21.07 -36.00 4.29
C HIS A 537 20.71 -36.03 2.82
N ALA A 538 21.63 -36.53 2.01
CA ALA A 538 21.40 -36.82 0.61
C ALA A 538 21.56 -38.33 0.39
N ASP A 539 20.52 -38.95 -0.14
CA ASP A 539 20.70 -40.18 -0.90
C ASP A 539 21.36 -39.81 -2.24
N ALA A 540 22.28 -40.62 -2.76
CA ALA A 540 23.20 -40.21 -3.84
C ALA A 540 22.48 -39.73 -5.13
N VAL A 541 21.24 -40.18 -5.33
CA VAL A 541 20.36 -39.80 -6.45
C VAL A 541 19.92 -38.33 -6.39
N ALA A 542 19.73 -37.75 -5.20
CA ALA A 542 19.32 -36.35 -5.05
C ALA A 542 20.47 -35.39 -5.42
N THR A 543 21.68 -35.67 -4.94
CA THR A 543 22.90 -34.91 -5.27
C THR A 543 23.16 -34.87 -6.78
N ALA A 544 22.96 -36.00 -7.47
CA ALA A 544 23.13 -36.09 -8.92
C ALA A 544 22.11 -35.24 -9.71
N ARG A 545 20.88 -35.09 -9.21
CA ARG A 545 19.84 -34.26 -9.85
C ARG A 545 20.10 -32.76 -9.68
N ILE A 546 20.64 -32.35 -8.54
CA ILE A 546 20.97 -30.95 -8.25
C ILE A 546 22.23 -30.53 -9.01
N ALA A 547 23.25 -31.40 -9.12
CA ALA A 547 24.43 -31.15 -9.95
C ALA A 547 24.06 -30.87 -11.43
N ALA A 548 22.97 -31.47 -11.93
CA ALA A 548 22.45 -31.25 -13.28
C ALA A 548 21.58 -29.98 -13.44
N SER A 549 21.26 -29.23 -12.37
CA SER A 549 20.36 -28.06 -12.44
C SER A 549 21.03 -26.77 -12.94
N GLY A 550 22.36 -26.70 -12.91
CA GLY A 550 23.16 -25.60 -13.45
C GLY A 550 23.22 -24.32 -12.60
N ARG A 551 22.64 -24.29 -11.40
CA ARG A 551 22.65 -23.11 -10.49
C ARG A 551 23.78 -23.13 -9.44
N SER A 552 24.67 -24.12 -9.46
CA SER A 552 25.72 -24.31 -8.44
C SER A 552 26.85 -23.25 -8.51
N SER A 553 26.65 -22.11 -7.85
CA SER A 553 27.74 -21.32 -7.27
C SER A 553 27.96 -21.72 -5.80
N HIS A 554 28.75 -22.78 -5.61
CA HIS A 554 29.16 -23.38 -4.33
C HIS A 554 28.05 -23.98 -3.43
N PRO A 555 28.04 -25.32 -3.22
CA PRO A 555 27.66 -25.89 -1.95
C PRO A 555 28.78 -25.61 -0.94
N ALA A 556 28.84 -24.38 -0.41
CA ALA A 556 29.51 -24.17 0.87
C ALA A 556 28.80 -25.07 1.89
N ALA A 557 29.55 -25.86 2.66
CA ALA A 557 28.95 -26.77 3.63
C ALA A 557 28.13 -25.97 4.64
N ILE A 558 26.80 -25.97 4.48
CA ILE A 558 25.89 -25.34 5.42
C ILE A 558 25.80 -26.28 6.62
N GLU A 559 26.48 -25.94 7.70
CA GLU A 559 26.28 -26.63 8.97
C GLU A 559 24.79 -26.48 9.37
N PRO A 560 24.06 -27.58 9.59
CA PRO A 560 22.64 -27.49 9.92
C PRO A 560 22.46 -26.91 11.32
N ALA A 561 21.60 -25.90 11.45
CA ALA A 561 21.23 -25.27 12.74
C ALA A 561 20.36 -26.17 13.65
N GLY A 562 20.47 -27.50 13.51
CA GLY A 562 19.55 -28.52 14.02
C GLY A 562 18.39 -28.83 13.06
N GLU A 563 17.82 -30.02 13.17
CA GLU A 563 16.63 -30.40 12.38
C GLU A 563 15.41 -29.57 12.80
N PRO A 564 14.63 -29.02 11.84
CA PRO A 564 13.42 -28.25 12.16
C PRO A 564 12.34 -29.12 12.81
N ARG A 565 11.59 -28.53 13.76
CA ARG A 565 10.45 -29.21 14.40
C ARG A 565 9.32 -29.55 13.43
N LEU A 566 9.16 -28.75 12.37
CA LEU A 566 8.20 -28.98 11.28
C LEU A 566 8.85 -28.66 9.93
N LEU A 567 8.74 -29.60 8.99
CA LEU A 567 8.99 -29.41 7.57
C LEU A 567 7.64 -29.22 6.88
N LEU A 568 7.39 -28.06 6.26
CA LEU A 568 6.20 -27.87 5.43
C LEU A 568 6.51 -28.26 4.00
N ALA A 569 5.79 -29.24 3.47
CA ALA A 569 5.96 -29.74 2.12
C ALA A 569 4.88 -29.17 1.19
N HIS A 570 5.30 -28.57 0.08
CA HIS A 570 4.44 -28.10 -1.00
C HIS A 570 3.86 -29.27 -1.81
N GLY A 571 2.64 -29.67 -1.50
CA GLY A 571 1.92 -30.69 -2.27
C GLY A 571 2.39 -32.13 -2.06
N SER A 572 1.85 -33.05 -2.85
CA SER A 572 2.01 -34.51 -2.66
C SER A 572 3.40 -34.99 -3.09
N ALA A 573 3.89 -34.56 -4.25
CA ALA A 573 5.20 -34.97 -4.76
C ALA A 573 6.34 -34.60 -3.80
N LEU A 574 6.38 -33.35 -3.30
CA LEU A 574 7.42 -32.90 -2.38
C LEU A 574 7.30 -33.55 -1.00
N ALA A 575 6.08 -33.80 -0.51
CA ALA A 575 5.88 -34.52 0.75
C ALA A 575 6.43 -35.95 0.68
N ARG A 576 6.29 -36.62 -0.48
CA ARG A 576 6.85 -37.95 -0.70
C ARG A 576 8.38 -37.93 -0.81
N SER A 577 8.98 -36.95 -1.51
CA SER A 577 10.45 -36.87 -1.61
C SER A 577 11.15 -36.44 -0.31
N LEU A 578 10.46 -35.70 0.58
CA LEU A 578 10.95 -35.38 1.93
C LEU A 578 10.93 -36.58 2.90
N GLY A 579 10.21 -37.66 2.58
CA GLY A 579 10.35 -38.98 3.19
C GLY A 579 9.08 -39.54 3.85
N GLY A 580 8.69 -40.76 3.46
CA GLY A 580 7.51 -41.46 3.99
C GLY A 580 7.58 -41.95 5.44
N CYS A 581 8.74 -41.79 6.11
CA CYS A 581 8.95 -42.21 7.50
C CYS A 581 9.17 -41.03 8.48
N ARG A 582 9.19 -39.78 8.00
CA ARG A 582 9.38 -38.60 8.86
C ARG A 582 8.06 -38.17 9.51
N THR A 583 8.05 -38.09 10.83
CA THR A 583 6.88 -37.64 11.62
C THR A 583 6.74 -36.12 11.71
N ASN A 584 7.79 -35.36 11.34
CA ASN A 584 7.81 -33.89 11.34
C ASN A 584 7.44 -33.24 10.00
N VAL A 585 7.07 -34.02 8.96
CA VAL A 585 6.66 -33.48 7.65
C VAL A 585 5.16 -33.24 7.59
N LEU A 586 4.76 -31.98 7.42
CA LEU A 586 3.36 -31.57 7.17
C LEU A 586 3.18 -31.20 5.70
N ARG A 587 2.44 -32.01 4.93
CA ARG A 587 1.96 -31.60 3.60
C ARG A 587 0.99 -30.42 3.73
N VAL A 588 1.34 -29.27 3.17
CA VAL A 588 0.44 -28.11 3.05
C VAL A 588 0.13 -27.93 1.57
N ASP A 589 -1.09 -28.28 1.21
CA ASP A 589 -1.61 -28.14 -0.16
C ASP A 589 -1.78 -26.65 -0.53
N ASN A 590 -1.81 -26.35 -1.83
CA ASN A 590 -2.05 -24.98 -2.30
C ASN A 590 -3.44 -24.46 -1.89
N ALA A 591 -3.55 -23.14 -1.81
CA ALA A 591 -4.77 -22.42 -1.53
C ALA A 591 -4.91 -21.18 -2.42
N VAL A 592 -6.12 -20.60 -2.44
CA VAL A 592 -6.47 -19.43 -3.24
C VAL A 592 -7.41 -18.51 -2.46
N ASP A 593 -7.34 -17.22 -2.72
CA ASP A 593 -8.41 -16.29 -2.36
C ASP A 593 -9.55 -16.41 -3.38
N ARG A 594 -10.52 -17.29 -3.07
CA ARG A 594 -11.65 -17.57 -3.95
C ARG A 594 -12.50 -16.33 -4.23
N GLU A 595 -12.67 -15.43 -3.26
CA GLU A 595 -13.51 -14.24 -3.47
C GLU A 595 -12.79 -13.19 -4.32
N HIS A 596 -11.46 -13.09 -4.21
CA HIS A 596 -10.64 -12.23 -5.08
C HIS A 596 -10.77 -12.59 -6.56
N PHE A 597 -10.67 -13.88 -6.90
CA PHE A 597 -10.72 -14.34 -8.29
C PHE A 597 -12.12 -14.58 -8.86
N ALA A 598 -13.17 -14.67 -8.03
CA ALA A 598 -14.51 -14.96 -8.50
C ALA A 598 -15.08 -13.84 -9.38
N SER A 599 -15.67 -14.19 -10.53
CA SER A 599 -16.22 -13.23 -11.51
C SER A 599 -17.27 -12.27 -10.91
N ARG A 600 -18.00 -12.70 -9.86
CA ARG A 600 -18.98 -11.87 -9.13
C ARG A 600 -18.35 -10.70 -8.35
N SER A 601 -17.04 -10.72 -8.14
CA SER A 601 -16.29 -9.71 -7.40
C SER A 601 -15.78 -8.57 -8.27
N LEU A 602 -15.75 -8.77 -9.59
CA LEU A 602 -15.20 -7.85 -10.56
C LEU A 602 -16.12 -6.63 -10.73
N GLN A 603 -15.53 -5.44 -10.70
CA GLN A 603 -16.23 -4.18 -10.85
C GLN A 603 -15.91 -3.60 -12.23
N ALA A 604 -16.81 -3.79 -13.20
CA ALA A 604 -16.56 -3.49 -14.62
C ALA A 604 -16.19 -2.02 -14.95
N GLN A 605 -16.48 -1.08 -14.04
CA GLN A 605 -16.12 0.35 -14.15
C GLN A 605 -15.28 0.83 -12.94
N GLY A 606 -14.57 -0.07 -12.26
CA GLY A 606 -13.57 0.29 -11.24
C GLY A 606 -12.17 0.46 -11.85
N SER A 607 -11.25 1.09 -11.11
CA SER A 607 -9.90 1.42 -11.61
C SER A 607 -9.14 0.20 -12.18
N GLU A 608 -9.28 -0.96 -11.55
CA GLU A 608 -8.60 -2.20 -11.94
C GLU A 608 -9.14 -2.79 -13.25
N ALA A 609 -10.43 -2.56 -13.56
CA ALA A 609 -11.01 -2.97 -14.85
C ALA A 609 -10.50 -2.08 -15.98
N LEU A 610 -10.45 -0.75 -15.77
CA LEU A 610 -9.93 0.21 -16.73
C LEU A 610 -8.46 -0.05 -17.05
N GLU A 611 -7.65 -0.32 -16.02
CA GLU A 611 -6.23 -0.64 -16.18
C GLU A 611 -6.01 -1.98 -16.91
N ALA A 612 -6.79 -3.03 -16.59
CA ALA A 612 -6.75 -4.29 -17.32
C ALA A 612 -7.17 -4.12 -18.81
N SER A 613 -8.16 -3.27 -19.09
CA SER A 613 -8.54 -2.92 -20.47
C SER A 613 -7.43 -2.15 -21.19
N ARG A 614 -6.73 -1.23 -20.53
CA ARG A 614 -5.59 -0.49 -21.07
C ARG A 614 -4.41 -1.43 -21.39
N LEU A 615 -4.09 -2.37 -20.51
CA LEU A 615 -3.02 -3.36 -20.70
C LEU A 615 -3.30 -4.36 -21.83
N LEU A 616 -4.57 -4.59 -22.17
CA LEU A 616 -5.01 -5.49 -23.24
C LEU A 616 -5.48 -4.77 -24.51
N ALA A 617 -5.30 -3.45 -24.60
CA ALA A 617 -5.68 -2.66 -25.76
C ALA A 617 -4.92 -3.11 -27.02
N GLY A 618 -5.64 -3.31 -28.13
CA GLY A 618 -5.07 -3.81 -29.40
C GLY A 618 -4.73 -5.31 -29.42
N ILE A 619 -4.90 -6.05 -28.32
CA ILE A 619 -4.71 -7.51 -28.27
C ILE A 619 -6.02 -8.20 -28.67
N GLU A 620 -6.25 -8.33 -29.98
CA GLU A 620 -7.50 -8.85 -30.56
C GLU A 620 -7.46 -10.36 -30.88
N GLY A 621 -8.61 -11.04 -30.77
CA GLY A 621 -8.75 -12.48 -31.01
C GLY A 621 -8.73 -13.32 -29.72
N PRO A 622 -8.68 -14.67 -29.83
CA PRO A 622 -8.68 -15.56 -28.68
C PRO A 622 -7.45 -15.36 -27.80
N ARG A 623 -7.65 -15.05 -26.52
CA ARG A 623 -6.58 -14.78 -25.55
C ARG A 623 -6.34 -15.98 -24.65
N LEU A 624 -5.10 -16.45 -24.61
CA LEU A 624 -4.63 -17.53 -23.74
C LEU A 624 -3.62 -16.93 -22.75
N VAL A 625 -3.72 -17.24 -21.46
CA VAL A 625 -2.99 -16.51 -20.42
C VAL A 625 -2.11 -17.39 -19.54
N TYR A 626 -0.91 -16.91 -19.21
CA TYR A 626 -0.06 -17.44 -18.15
C TYR A 626 0.21 -16.35 -17.10
N THR A 627 0.02 -16.66 -15.82
CA THR A 627 0.42 -15.82 -14.68
C THR A 627 1.56 -16.47 -13.87
N GLY A 628 2.47 -15.65 -13.34
CA GLY A 628 3.56 -16.08 -12.46
C GLY A 628 4.97 -15.80 -13.02
N THR A 629 6.01 -16.21 -12.29
CA THR A 629 7.40 -16.00 -12.70
C THR A 629 7.71 -16.62 -14.05
N ILE A 630 8.28 -15.82 -14.95
CA ILE A 630 8.79 -16.29 -16.24
C ILE A 630 10.26 -16.65 -16.03
N ASP A 631 10.50 -17.87 -15.58
CA ASP A 631 11.83 -18.44 -15.30
C ASP A 631 12.09 -19.71 -16.11
N GLU A 632 13.19 -20.40 -15.83
CA GLU A 632 13.60 -21.58 -16.60
C GLU A 632 12.60 -22.74 -16.65
N ARG A 633 11.63 -22.77 -15.71
CA ARG A 633 10.59 -23.81 -15.62
C ARG A 633 9.54 -23.64 -16.71
N ILE A 634 9.48 -22.49 -17.37
CA ILE A 634 8.53 -22.19 -18.45
C ILE A 634 9.09 -22.64 -19.80
N ASP A 635 8.26 -23.36 -20.55
CA ASP A 635 8.59 -23.94 -21.85
C ASP A 635 8.41 -22.89 -22.95
N LEU A 636 9.41 -22.02 -23.07
CA LEU A 636 9.48 -20.99 -24.11
C LEU A 636 9.41 -21.58 -25.54
N PRO A 637 10.05 -22.73 -25.86
CA PRO A 637 9.85 -23.42 -27.14
C PRO A 637 8.39 -23.83 -27.40
N LEU A 638 7.68 -24.37 -26.40
CA LEU A 638 6.25 -24.69 -26.51
C LEU A 638 5.40 -23.44 -26.78
N LEU A 639 5.67 -22.33 -26.08
CA LEU A 639 4.98 -21.06 -26.29
C LEU A 639 5.20 -20.49 -27.70
N ALA A 640 6.44 -20.53 -28.21
CA ALA A 640 6.74 -20.16 -29.58
C ALA A 640 6.02 -21.08 -30.59
N SER A 641 6.05 -22.40 -30.37
CA SER A 641 5.34 -23.37 -31.20
C SER A 641 3.83 -23.15 -31.23
N LEU A 642 3.25 -22.69 -30.11
CA LEU A 642 1.82 -22.39 -29.99
C LEU A 642 1.44 -21.15 -30.83
N ALA A 643 2.25 -20.10 -30.77
CA ALA A 643 2.10 -18.89 -31.58
C ALA A 643 2.29 -19.16 -33.09
N ASP A 644 3.32 -19.94 -33.43
CA ASP A 644 3.63 -20.30 -34.82
C ASP A 644 2.54 -21.21 -35.44
N ALA A 645 1.92 -22.09 -34.65
CA ALA A 645 0.83 -22.96 -35.10
C ALA A 645 -0.54 -22.26 -35.21
N ARG A 646 -0.79 -21.20 -34.43
CA ARG A 646 -2.05 -20.45 -34.39
C ARG A 646 -1.81 -18.94 -34.39
N PRO A 647 -1.52 -18.32 -35.56
CA PRO A 647 -1.21 -16.88 -35.66
C PRO A 647 -2.38 -15.95 -35.32
N ASP A 648 -3.59 -16.50 -35.16
CA ASP A 648 -4.79 -15.81 -34.70
C ASP A 648 -4.87 -15.68 -33.16
N TRP A 649 -4.10 -16.48 -32.41
CA TRP A 649 -4.14 -16.51 -30.95
C TRP A 649 -3.23 -15.47 -30.30
N GLN A 650 -3.68 -14.94 -29.17
CA GLN A 650 -2.97 -13.97 -28.36
C GLN A 650 -2.57 -14.60 -27.02
N ILE A 651 -1.32 -15.00 -26.90
CA ILE A 651 -0.76 -15.62 -25.70
C ILE A 651 -0.18 -14.51 -24.82
N VAL A 652 -0.85 -14.23 -23.71
CA VAL A 652 -0.55 -13.14 -22.78
C VAL A 652 0.19 -13.70 -21.55
N LEU A 653 1.40 -13.20 -21.30
CA LEU A 653 2.28 -13.68 -20.23
C LEU A 653 2.50 -12.57 -19.19
N ILE A 654 2.13 -12.86 -17.94
CA ILE A 654 1.94 -11.88 -16.87
C ILE A 654 2.77 -12.28 -15.65
N GLY A 655 3.91 -11.63 -15.46
CA GLY A 655 4.78 -11.83 -14.31
C GLY A 655 6.22 -11.34 -14.54
N PRO A 656 7.06 -11.35 -13.50
CA PRO A 656 8.46 -10.96 -13.61
C PRO A 656 9.28 -12.00 -14.39
N THR A 657 10.10 -11.53 -15.32
CA THR A 657 11.09 -12.37 -16.02
C THR A 657 12.32 -12.56 -15.14
N ARG A 658 12.71 -13.82 -14.91
CA ARG A 658 13.91 -14.24 -14.15
C ARG A 658 14.71 -15.26 -14.95
N LEU A 659 15.03 -14.92 -16.20
CA LEU A 659 15.83 -15.75 -17.09
C LEU A 659 17.30 -15.30 -17.11
N PRO A 660 18.26 -16.22 -17.32
CA PRO A 660 19.65 -15.89 -17.66
C PRO A 660 19.75 -14.98 -18.90
N THR A 661 20.77 -14.12 -18.93
CA THR A 661 20.97 -13.10 -19.99
C THR A 661 21.14 -13.69 -21.39
N ASP A 662 21.62 -14.93 -21.49
CA ASP A 662 21.81 -15.70 -22.72
C ASP A 662 20.53 -16.43 -23.20
N ARG A 663 19.44 -16.38 -22.43
CA ARG A 663 18.14 -16.99 -22.75
C ARG A 663 17.06 -15.92 -23.03
N PRO A 664 17.05 -15.28 -24.22
CA PRO A 664 16.09 -14.25 -24.55
C PRO A 664 14.65 -14.80 -24.64
N LEU A 665 13.68 -13.92 -24.40
CA LEU A 665 12.26 -14.21 -24.62
C LEU A 665 11.97 -14.37 -26.12
N PRO A 666 11.18 -15.38 -26.55
CA PRO A 666 10.84 -15.52 -27.95
C PRO A 666 9.94 -14.37 -28.42
N ILE A 667 10.30 -13.79 -29.57
CA ILE A 667 9.53 -12.78 -30.28
C ILE A 667 8.77 -13.50 -31.39
N ARG A 668 7.43 -13.47 -31.33
CA ARG A 668 6.49 -14.01 -32.32
C ARG A 668 5.24 -13.15 -32.37
N ARG A 669 4.54 -13.15 -33.50
CA ARG A 669 3.19 -12.60 -33.60
C ARG A 669 2.29 -13.37 -32.61
N GLY A 670 1.58 -12.65 -31.76
CA GLY A 670 0.70 -13.24 -30.75
C GLY A 670 1.35 -13.52 -29.38
N LEU A 671 2.67 -13.35 -29.18
CA LEU A 671 3.26 -13.40 -27.83
C LEU A 671 3.31 -12.01 -27.21
N HIS A 672 2.65 -11.84 -26.05
CA HIS A 672 2.54 -10.56 -25.34
C HIS A 672 3.13 -10.66 -23.93
N TRP A 673 4.19 -9.90 -23.66
CA TRP A 673 4.92 -9.93 -22.39
C TRP A 673 4.55 -8.71 -21.54
N LEU A 674 3.60 -8.85 -20.61
CA LEU A 674 3.07 -7.71 -19.83
C LEU A 674 3.91 -7.38 -18.57
N GLY A 675 4.96 -8.16 -18.29
CA GLY A 675 5.78 -8.00 -17.08
C GLY A 675 5.00 -8.26 -15.78
N ALA A 676 5.58 -7.86 -14.65
CA ALA A 676 4.93 -8.00 -13.34
C ALA A 676 3.75 -7.04 -13.22
N GLN A 677 2.59 -7.56 -12.81
CA GLN A 677 1.37 -6.80 -12.59
C GLN A 677 0.91 -6.92 -11.13
N ALA A 678 0.15 -5.94 -10.65
CA ALA A 678 -0.38 -5.98 -9.28
C ALA A 678 -1.34 -7.16 -9.09
N TYR A 679 -1.27 -7.85 -7.95
CA TYR A 679 -2.17 -8.96 -7.61
C TYR A 679 -3.66 -8.61 -7.75
N THR A 680 -4.02 -7.34 -7.53
CA THR A 680 -5.39 -6.83 -7.67
C THR A 680 -5.90 -6.78 -9.12
N LEU A 681 -5.00 -6.69 -10.11
CA LEU A 681 -5.34 -6.68 -11.55
C LEU A 681 -5.54 -8.10 -12.11
N LEU A 682 -4.95 -9.12 -11.50
CA LEU A 682 -4.95 -10.49 -12.03
C LEU A 682 -6.36 -11.04 -12.30
N PRO A 683 -7.38 -10.89 -11.43
CA PRO A 683 -8.74 -11.35 -11.73
C PRO A 683 -9.34 -10.70 -12.98
N TYR A 684 -9.08 -9.41 -13.22
CA TYR A 684 -9.58 -8.68 -14.40
C TYR A 684 -8.87 -9.12 -15.69
N LEU A 685 -7.54 -9.30 -15.63
CA LEU A 685 -6.73 -9.81 -16.74
C LEU A 685 -7.12 -11.26 -17.10
N LEU A 686 -7.35 -12.11 -16.10
CA LEU A 686 -7.87 -13.48 -16.29
C LEU A 686 -9.28 -13.47 -16.88
N ALA A 687 -10.17 -12.61 -16.38
CA ALA A 687 -11.55 -12.49 -16.89
C ALA A 687 -11.58 -12.18 -18.38
N ALA A 688 -10.69 -11.30 -18.86
CA ALA A 688 -10.55 -10.90 -20.25
C ALA A 688 -9.89 -11.94 -21.19
N CYS A 689 -9.44 -13.08 -20.66
CA CYS A 689 -8.83 -14.19 -21.41
C CYS A 689 -9.72 -15.45 -21.41
N GLN A 690 -9.63 -16.30 -22.44
CA GLN A 690 -10.51 -17.45 -22.63
C GLN A 690 -9.93 -18.76 -22.07
N VAL A 691 -8.61 -18.98 -22.12
CA VAL A 691 -7.94 -20.20 -21.64
C VAL A 691 -6.74 -19.83 -20.79
N ALA A 692 -6.53 -20.54 -19.68
CA ALA A 692 -5.34 -20.38 -18.86
C ALA A 692 -4.34 -21.52 -19.08
N LEU A 693 -3.04 -21.20 -19.07
CA LEU A 693 -1.95 -22.10 -19.44
C LEU A 693 -1.05 -22.41 -18.24
N LEU A 694 -0.58 -23.65 -18.18
CA LEU A 694 0.53 -24.10 -17.34
C LEU A 694 1.60 -24.77 -18.24
N PRO A 695 2.35 -23.98 -19.03
CA PRO A 695 3.28 -24.47 -20.04
C PRO A 695 4.66 -24.74 -19.41
N TYR A 696 4.73 -25.73 -18.51
CA TYR A 696 5.94 -26.06 -17.76
C TYR A 696 6.82 -27.06 -18.52
N VAL A 697 8.14 -26.82 -18.53
CA VAL A 697 9.14 -27.79 -19.00
C VAL A 697 9.03 -29.06 -18.16
N ARG A 698 9.00 -30.24 -18.78
CA ARG A 698 9.06 -31.51 -18.06
C ARG A 698 10.51 -31.85 -17.69
N GLY A 699 10.84 -31.94 -16.40
CA GLY A 699 12.17 -32.32 -15.94
C GLY A 699 12.33 -32.26 -14.42
N PRO A 700 13.56 -32.45 -13.89
CA PRO A 700 13.80 -32.47 -12.45
C PRO A 700 13.28 -31.23 -11.70
N ARG A 701 13.47 -30.02 -12.27
CA ARG A 701 13.00 -28.75 -11.69
C ARG A 701 11.47 -28.56 -11.62
N THR A 702 10.70 -29.48 -12.20
CA THR A 702 9.23 -29.47 -12.18
C THR A 702 8.63 -30.77 -11.66
N ALA A 703 9.45 -31.74 -11.24
CA ALA A 703 9.02 -33.02 -10.69
C ALA A 703 8.19 -32.90 -9.40
N THR A 704 8.40 -31.81 -8.64
CA THR A 704 7.62 -31.45 -7.44
C THR A 704 6.82 -30.17 -7.61
N ALA A 705 6.66 -29.65 -8.83
CA ALA A 705 5.95 -28.40 -9.05
C ALA A 705 4.44 -28.58 -8.84
N ASN A 706 3.92 -27.84 -7.86
CA ASN A 706 2.49 -27.68 -7.62
C ASN A 706 2.13 -26.19 -7.75
N PRO A 707 1.72 -25.72 -8.95
CA PRO A 707 1.52 -24.31 -9.23
C PRO A 707 0.23 -23.78 -8.56
N PRO A 708 0.29 -22.77 -7.67
CA PRO A 708 -0.92 -22.18 -7.08
C PRO A 708 -1.86 -21.59 -8.13
N GLN A 709 -1.32 -21.15 -9.28
CA GLN A 709 -2.08 -20.52 -10.36
C GLN A 709 -3.19 -21.44 -10.91
N LEU A 710 -3.06 -22.76 -10.79
CA LEU A 710 -4.14 -23.68 -11.14
C LEU A 710 -5.44 -23.36 -10.36
N LEU A 711 -5.34 -23.12 -9.05
CA LEU A 711 -6.50 -22.79 -8.22
C LEU A 711 -7.01 -21.38 -8.51
N GLU A 712 -6.12 -20.44 -8.84
CA GLU A 712 -6.47 -19.07 -9.26
C GLU A 712 -7.26 -19.09 -10.57
N TYR A 713 -6.81 -19.85 -11.56
CA TYR A 713 -7.50 -20.02 -12.85
C TYR A 713 -8.87 -20.69 -12.68
N LEU A 714 -8.96 -21.74 -11.86
CA LEU A 714 -10.23 -22.41 -11.58
C LEU A 714 -11.19 -21.50 -10.79
N ALA A 715 -10.70 -20.68 -9.85
CA ALA A 715 -11.51 -19.68 -9.16
C ALA A 715 -11.99 -18.54 -10.08
N ALA A 716 -11.18 -18.17 -11.07
CA ALA A 716 -11.55 -17.26 -12.16
C ALA A 716 -12.43 -17.93 -13.25
N GLY A 717 -12.87 -19.18 -13.05
CA GLY A 717 -13.75 -19.93 -13.95
C GLY A 717 -13.10 -20.37 -15.27
N LYS A 718 -11.77 -20.29 -15.40
CA LYS A 718 -11.08 -20.56 -16.67
C LYS A 718 -10.91 -22.06 -16.94
N PRO A 719 -11.06 -22.51 -18.20
CA PRO A 719 -10.52 -23.79 -18.62
C PRO A 719 -8.99 -23.72 -18.61
N VAL A 720 -8.33 -24.79 -18.14
CA VAL A 720 -6.88 -24.83 -17.94
C VAL A 720 -6.27 -25.90 -18.83
N VAL A 721 -5.17 -25.55 -19.51
CA VAL A 721 -4.34 -26.48 -20.29
C VAL A 721 -2.95 -26.54 -19.66
N SER A 722 -2.48 -27.75 -19.34
CA SER A 722 -1.22 -27.98 -18.62
C SER A 722 -0.34 -28.97 -19.36
N THR A 723 0.97 -28.78 -19.28
CA THR A 723 1.89 -29.90 -19.48
C THR A 723 1.74 -30.90 -18.30
N PRO A 724 2.13 -32.18 -18.46
CA PRO A 724 2.02 -33.17 -17.39
C PRO A 724 2.95 -32.85 -16.20
N LEU A 725 2.40 -32.16 -15.19
CA LEU A 725 3.01 -31.96 -13.88
C LEU A 725 2.47 -33.02 -12.90
N PRO A 726 3.31 -33.67 -12.07
CA PRO A 726 2.88 -34.82 -11.26
C PRO A 726 1.67 -34.54 -10.35
N ASP A 727 1.70 -33.47 -9.55
CA ASP A 727 0.57 -33.10 -8.68
C ASP A 727 -0.68 -32.69 -9.47
N VAL A 728 -0.55 -32.12 -10.68
CA VAL A 728 -1.69 -31.77 -11.54
C VAL A 728 -2.35 -33.02 -12.14
N VAL A 729 -1.54 -34.00 -12.57
CA VAL A 729 -2.01 -35.30 -13.06
C VAL A 729 -2.69 -36.09 -11.94
N GLU A 730 -2.09 -36.13 -10.74
CA GLU A 730 -2.59 -36.91 -9.61
C GLU A 730 -3.87 -36.33 -8.99
N LEU A 731 -3.95 -34.99 -8.86
CA LEU A 731 -4.99 -34.34 -8.05
C LEU A 731 -6.09 -33.66 -8.88
N HIS A 732 -5.84 -33.36 -10.16
CA HIS A 732 -6.65 -32.39 -10.93
C HIS A 732 -6.93 -32.79 -12.40
N ALA A 733 -6.59 -34.02 -12.82
CA ALA A 733 -6.73 -34.47 -14.21
C ALA A 733 -8.18 -34.50 -14.75
N ASP A 734 -9.21 -34.47 -13.89
CA ASP A 734 -10.61 -34.37 -14.31
C ASP A 734 -11.10 -32.92 -14.51
N LEU A 735 -10.28 -31.92 -14.14
CA LEU A 735 -10.60 -30.48 -14.23
C LEU A 735 -9.72 -29.71 -15.23
N VAL A 736 -8.63 -30.34 -15.69
CA VAL A 736 -7.53 -29.74 -16.49
C VAL A 736 -7.28 -30.58 -17.76
N GLU A 737 -7.11 -29.92 -18.90
CA GLU A 737 -6.63 -30.59 -20.12
C GLU A 737 -5.12 -30.80 -20.05
N ILE A 738 -4.66 -32.06 -20.03
CA ILE A 738 -3.24 -32.40 -19.91
C ILE A 738 -2.68 -32.81 -21.28
N ALA A 739 -1.62 -32.14 -21.73
CA ALA A 739 -1.04 -32.34 -23.05
C ALA A 739 0.51 -32.33 -23.02
N PRO A 740 1.20 -33.43 -23.39
CA PRO A 740 2.65 -33.57 -23.25
C PRO A 740 3.50 -32.90 -24.34
N GLU A 741 2.93 -32.65 -25.52
CA GLU A 741 3.66 -32.30 -26.75
C GLU A 741 2.99 -31.13 -27.50
N PRO A 742 3.74 -30.27 -28.22
CA PRO A 742 3.21 -29.07 -28.87
C PRO A 742 1.93 -29.29 -29.69
N GLY A 743 1.91 -30.27 -30.60
CA GLY A 743 0.72 -30.56 -31.41
C GLY A 743 -0.48 -31.05 -30.59
N SER A 744 -0.25 -31.78 -29.50
CA SER A 744 -1.31 -32.19 -28.57
C SER A 744 -1.81 -31.01 -27.71
N PHE A 745 -0.92 -30.06 -27.40
CA PHE A 745 -1.18 -28.87 -26.60
C PHE A 745 -2.01 -27.85 -27.39
N VAL A 746 -1.71 -27.63 -28.68
CA VAL A 746 -2.57 -26.86 -29.60
C VAL A 746 -3.99 -27.43 -29.60
N ARG A 747 -4.15 -28.75 -29.81
CA ARG A 747 -5.48 -29.40 -29.80
C ARG A 747 -6.18 -29.32 -28.44
N ALA A 748 -5.45 -29.28 -27.33
CA ALA A 748 -6.01 -29.09 -26.00
C ALA A 748 -6.51 -27.65 -25.80
N CYS A 749 -5.75 -26.66 -26.25
CA CYS A 749 -6.17 -25.26 -26.30
C CYS A 749 -7.40 -25.06 -27.19
N GLU A 750 -7.49 -25.72 -28.35
CA GLU A 750 -8.69 -25.70 -29.22
C GLU A 750 -9.93 -26.24 -28.50
N ARG A 751 -9.82 -27.39 -27.81
CA ARG A 751 -10.91 -27.93 -26.99
C ARG A 751 -11.24 -27.06 -25.78
N ALA A 752 -10.27 -26.33 -25.23
CA ALA A 752 -10.49 -25.42 -24.12
C ALA A 752 -11.22 -24.14 -24.58
N LEU A 753 -10.80 -23.54 -25.71
CA LEU A 753 -11.47 -22.42 -26.37
C LEU A 753 -12.92 -22.77 -26.73
N GLY A 754 -13.15 -23.93 -27.35
CA GLY A 754 -14.51 -24.40 -27.69
C GLY A 754 -15.42 -24.69 -26.49
N ARG A 755 -14.90 -24.66 -25.26
CA ARG A 755 -15.66 -24.79 -24.00
C ARG A 755 -15.58 -23.54 -23.12
N ALA A 756 -14.88 -22.47 -23.52
CA ALA A 756 -14.66 -21.30 -22.67
C ALA A 756 -15.98 -20.63 -22.22
N ASP A 757 -17.00 -20.62 -23.10
CA ASP A 757 -18.33 -20.09 -22.83
C ASP A 757 -19.39 -21.18 -22.54
N ALA A 758 -18.99 -22.46 -22.51
CA ALA A 758 -19.91 -23.58 -22.32
C ALA A 758 -20.28 -23.74 -20.84
N ARG A 759 -21.57 -23.70 -20.52
CA ARG A 759 -22.06 -24.00 -19.16
C ARG A 759 -21.98 -25.50 -18.88
N ASP A 760 -21.05 -25.89 -18.01
CA ASP A 760 -20.95 -27.24 -17.45
C ASP A 760 -21.18 -27.21 -15.92
N PRO A 761 -22.43 -27.45 -15.46
CA PRO A 761 -22.75 -27.47 -14.03
C PRO A 761 -22.05 -28.58 -13.25
N VAL A 762 -21.70 -29.69 -13.90
CA VAL A 762 -21.06 -30.84 -13.25
C VAL A 762 -19.59 -30.51 -12.98
N ARG A 763 -18.87 -29.95 -13.96
CA ARG A 763 -17.52 -29.43 -13.75
C ARG A 763 -17.52 -28.31 -12.73
N GLN A 764 -18.47 -27.37 -12.80
CA GLN A 764 -18.54 -26.25 -11.85
C GLN A 764 -18.72 -26.75 -10.41
N ALA A 765 -19.62 -27.70 -10.16
CA ALA A 765 -19.81 -28.29 -8.83
C ALA A 765 -18.54 -28.96 -8.27
N ARG A 766 -17.74 -29.63 -9.12
CA ARG A 766 -16.44 -30.20 -8.73
C ARG A 766 -15.41 -29.13 -8.41
N VAL A 767 -15.34 -28.07 -9.22
CA VAL A 767 -14.46 -26.91 -8.95
C VAL A 767 -14.84 -26.25 -7.62
N ASP A 768 -16.13 -25.98 -7.37
CA ASP A 768 -16.58 -25.39 -6.12
C ASP A 768 -16.29 -26.28 -4.89
N ALA A 769 -16.44 -27.60 -5.02
CA ALA A 769 -16.07 -28.57 -3.99
C ALA A 769 -14.56 -28.56 -3.69
N LEU A 770 -13.70 -28.50 -4.72
CA LEU A 770 -12.25 -28.35 -4.55
C LEU A 770 -11.91 -27.03 -3.86
N LEU A 771 -12.36 -25.90 -4.41
CA LEU A 771 -12.03 -24.56 -3.92
C LEU A 771 -12.53 -24.30 -2.49
N SER A 772 -13.64 -24.92 -2.08
CA SER A 772 -14.13 -24.84 -0.68
C SER A 772 -13.15 -25.38 0.36
N ARG A 773 -12.19 -26.22 -0.03
CA ARG A 773 -11.20 -26.87 0.85
C ARG A 773 -9.81 -26.24 0.75
N CYS A 774 -9.58 -25.36 -0.21
CA CYS A 774 -8.28 -24.78 -0.56
C CYS A 774 -8.22 -23.27 -0.26
N SER A 775 -8.49 -22.88 0.99
CA SER A 775 -8.39 -21.49 1.46
C SER A 775 -7.17 -21.25 2.34
N TRP A 776 -6.64 -20.02 2.33
CA TRP A 776 -5.47 -19.66 3.15
C TRP A 776 -5.72 -19.81 4.65
N ALA A 777 -6.92 -19.46 5.13
CA ALA A 777 -7.35 -19.73 6.49
C ALA A 777 -7.34 -21.24 6.85
N ALA A 778 -7.76 -22.12 5.94
CA ALA A 778 -7.72 -23.56 6.17
C ALA A 778 -6.27 -24.10 6.20
N ALA A 779 -5.41 -23.63 5.30
CA ALA A 779 -3.98 -23.94 5.30
C ALA A 779 -3.30 -23.47 6.59
N ALA A 780 -3.55 -22.22 7.00
CA ALA A 780 -3.05 -21.64 8.25
C ALA A 780 -3.56 -22.41 9.48
N ASN A 781 -4.83 -22.86 9.50
CA ASN A 781 -5.36 -23.68 10.60
C ASN A 781 -4.65 -25.03 10.72
N ARG A 782 -4.28 -25.68 9.62
CA ARG A 782 -3.46 -26.91 9.64
C ARG A 782 -2.06 -26.65 10.20
N VAL A 783 -1.43 -25.54 9.80
CA VAL A 783 -0.13 -25.09 10.34
C VAL A 783 -0.23 -24.75 11.83
N ARG A 784 -1.24 -23.99 12.26
CA ARG A 784 -1.52 -23.66 13.68
C ARG A 784 -1.63 -24.92 14.53
N ALA A 785 -2.38 -25.93 14.07
CA ALA A 785 -2.55 -27.19 14.77
C ALA A 785 -1.22 -27.95 14.94
N ALA A 786 -0.44 -28.09 13.86
CA ALA A 786 0.87 -28.75 13.89
C ALA A 786 1.87 -27.99 14.79
N MET A 787 1.91 -26.66 14.72
CA MET A 787 2.76 -25.83 15.58
C MET A 787 2.41 -25.98 17.07
N ARG A 788 1.13 -26.15 17.42
CA ARG A 788 0.68 -26.41 18.81
C ARG A 788 1.08 -27.81 19.28
N GLN A 789 0.90 -28.83 18.45
CA GLN A 789 1.33 -30.21 18.74
C GLN A 789 2.86 -30.29 18.94
N ALA A 790 3.64 -29.68 18.04
CA ALA A 790 5.10 -29.61 18.13
C ALA A 790 5.61 -28.74 19.31
N ALA A 791 4.77 -27.88 19.89
CA ALA A 791 5.07 -27.18 21.13
C ALA A 791 4.84 -28.10 22.35
N GLN A 792 3.67 -28.74 22.41
CA GLN A 792 3.28 -29.66 23.51
C GLN A 792 4.26 -30.82 23.68
N ALA A 793 4.64 -31.47 22.57
CA ALA A 793 5.58 -32.60 22.59
C ALA A 793 6.96 -32.25 23.20
N ALA A 794 7.39 -30.99 23.08
CA ALA A 794 8.67 -30.56 23.64
C ALA A 794 8.58 -30.00 25.07
N GLY A 795 7.42 -29.48 25.48
CA GLY A 795 7.17 -29.17 26.90
C GLY A 795 7.26 -30.44 27.72
N SER A 796 6.47 -31.46 27.33
CA SER A 796 6.51 -32.78 27.96
C SER A 796 7.90 -33.43 27.97
N LEU A 797 8.75 -33.15 26.96
CA LEU A 797 10.13 -33.67 26.95
C LEU A 797 11.06 -32.90 27.90
N ALA A 798 10.82 -31.62 28.13
CA ALA A 798 11.55 -30.82 29.12
C ALA A 798 11.14 -31.23 30.54
N ASP A 799 9.84 -31.34 30.80
CA ASP A 799 9.29 -31.77 32.10
C ASP A 799 9.88 -33.14 32.53
N VAL A 800 9.94 -34.11 31.60
CA VAL A 800 10.52 -35.46 31.84
C VAL A 800 12.05 -35.45 32.02
N LEU A 801 12.75 -34.39 31.60
CA LEU A 801 14.18 -34.20 31.83
C LEU A 801 14.48 -33.43 33.12
N GLU A 802 13.54 -32.65 33.64
CA GLU A 802 13.61 -32.02 34.96
C GLU A 802 13.25 -33.01 36.07
N ASP A 803 12.25 -33.88 35.88
CA ASP A 803 11.88 -34.99 36.79
C ASP A 803 12.96 -36.09 36.91
N ARG A 804 14.10 -35.93 36.24
CA ARG A 804 15.27 -36.84 36.24
C ARG A 804 16.56 -36.18 36.75
N ARG A 805 16.46 -35.00 37.38
CA ARG A 805 17.56 -34.30 38.04
C ARG A 805 17.34 -34.19 39.54
#